data_AF-A0A661CNL0-F1
#
_entry.id   AF-A0A661CNL0-F1
#
_cell.length_a   1.000
_cell.length_b   1.000
_cell.length_c   1.000
_cell.angle_alpha   90.00
_cell.angle_beta   90.00
_cell.angle_gamma   90.00
#
_symmetry.space_group_name_H-M   'P 1'
#
loop_
_entity.id
_entity.type
_entity.pdbx_description
1 polymer ?
#
loop_
_entity_poly.entity_id
_entity_poly.type
_entity_poly.pdbx_seq_one_letter_code
_entity_poly.pdbx_strand_id
1 'polypeptide(L)'
;MFKFFKKRVKKVETATTPNSSVSEKSLQTIAFPYGNSAQLITITPDANPKKVLEKLSFTPPSALIMISGDTEGLDKQMQHRLTQLFSRGVARVAADTDAMLMDNGKAAGLAALIGQGVTDRGRKSPLVGVAPVTQVTYPGQSETPTASDTLPLEPNHSHFVLVETQESGREIEVMYSLAAALVTDKQALTILINGGEQSRAEILRSVRLGWPILVFSGTGQLADEIASLHQNPPDFIADPALAEIIADGHILVFPIEGQVEELERVIQRQFRGDGLLKLAWEQFAVYDQNANRQQKTFQRLQFAIIVMGVLGTLLALFQASLDLEIRQSKQIFDLQELVKQQSCEPALGKLDEIKNSSSWFALFFASHSKYLKPFTWLVEFLQYVIVAIPVLVTVLIAVASRFNAGQKWILLRSNAETLKSEIFRYRAQANVYNAEQSVETSIESKLAENMHAISQYLIQTDVNMSALKPYKGPLPPRYGTAENDEGFSVLSPERYLNTRLEDQLNYYVKKTLQLERQWSRWQWAIYLLGGTGTLLAARGQELWIALTTGMVAAITNYLAYQQVQERLTKYNQTATRLAHIRNWWTALSAAEQAKQANIDKLVVDTEEVLEDEFKSWMLQMEETMSTLKDEQAKAAEKAQAKADIKQDMVKPVAGLPNEESLKEQFIKQESLDKNTDSKT
;
A
#
# COMPACT_ATOMS: atom_id res chain seq x y z
N MET A 1 -23.72 -10.46 24.16
CA MET A 1 -23.26 -11.81 24.56
C MET A 1 -21.80 -12.00 24.14
N PHE A 2 -20.87 -11.22 24.71
CA PHE A 2 -19.40 -11.38 24.60
C PHE A 2 -18.72 -10.40 25.59
N LYS A 3 -19.01 -10.56 26.89
CA LYS A 3 -18.45 -9.71 27.96
C LYS A 3 -18.48 -10.38 29.35
N PHE A 4 -18.25 -11.70 29.42
CA PHE A 4 -18.43 -12.45 30.67
C PHE A 4 -17.38 -13.55 30.99
N PHE A 5 -16.16 -13.47 30.46
CA PHE A 5 -15.11 -14.46 30.77
C PHE A 5 -13.75 -13.85 31.15
N LYS A 6 -13.73 -12.98 32.16
CA LYS A 6 -12.47 -12.51 32.77
C LYS A 6 -12.65 -12.15 34.25
N LYS A 7 -13.07 -13.12 35.09
CA LYS A 7 -12.94 -13.04 36.57
C LYS A 7 -13.29 -14.36 37.26
N ARG A 8 -12.30 -15.24 37.38
CA ARG A 8 -12.14 -16.39 38.31
C ARG A 8 -10.85 -17.04 37.79
N VAL A 9 -9.70 -16.91 38.43
CA VAL A 9 -9.33 -17.54 39.70
C VAL A 9 -8.23 -16.69 40.35
N LYS A 10 -8.40 -16.32 41.62
CA LYS A 10 -7.35 -15.80 42.50
C LYS A 10 -7.61 -16.39 43.88
N LYS A 11 -6.57 -16.95 44.52
CA LYS A 11 -6.53 -17.67 45.82
C LYS A 11 -7.21 -19.05 45.75
N VAL A 12 -6.57 -20.18 45.99
CA VAL A 12 -5.65 -20.64 47.06
C VAL A 12 -4.79 -21.74 46.38
N GLU A 13 -3.47 -21.79 46.51
CA GLU A 13 -2.78 -22.56 47.57
C GLU A 13 -1.26 -22.36 47.41
N THR A 14 -0.59 -22.21 48.54
CA THR A 14 0.86 -22.18 48.70
C THR A 14 1.47 -23.52 48.33
N ALA A 15 2.15 -23.57 47.18
CA ALA A 15 3.14 -24.60 46.87
C ALA A 15 4.45 -23.87 46.52
N THR A 16 5.44 -24.13 47.36
CA THR A 16 6.86 -23.82 47.22
C THR A 16 7.32 -23.72 45.76
N THR A 17 7.63 -22.50 45.32
CA THR A 17 8.56 -22.28 44.21
C THR A 17 9.90 -22.90 44.59
N PRO A 18 10.45 -23.88 43.84
CA PRO A 18 11.88 -24.11 43.90
C PRO A 18 12.49 -22.85 43.28
N ASN A 19 13.02 -22.02 44.16
CA ASN A 19 13.93 -20.94 43.82
C ASN A 19 15.18 -21.61 43.24
N SER A 20 15.17 -21.98 41.95
CA SER A 20 16.36 -22.44 41.25
C SER A 20 17.23 -21.22 40.99
N SER A 21 18.09 -20.94 41.97
CA SER A 21 19.24 -20.06 41.85
C SER A 21 20.07 -20.47 40.64
N VAL A 22 19.87 -19.79 39.51
CA VAL A 22 20.81 -19.84 38.39
C VAL A 22 21.99 -18.94 38.77
N SER A 23 23.08 -19.58 39.15
CA SER A 23 24.35 -18.94 39.51
C SER A 23 25.04 -18.42 38.24
N GLU A 24 24.61 -17.28 37.70
CA GLU A 24 25.42 -16.56 36.71
C GLU A 24 26.63 -15.94 37.43
N LYS A 25 27.85 -16.42 37.14
CA LYS A 25 29.08 -15.80 37.66
C LYS A 25 29.28 -14.40 37.06
N SER A 26 29.98 -13.52 37.80
CA SER A 26 30.27 -12.14 37.38
C SER A 26 31.13 -12.09 36.11
N LEU A 27 30.89 -11.08 35.26
CA LEU A 27 31.70 -10.79 34.08
C LEU A 27 33.18 -10.63 34.47
N GLN A 28 34.07 -11.38 33.81
CA GLN A 28 35.51 -11.34 34.03
C GLN A 28 36.21 -10.82 32.77
N THR A 29 37.32 -10.09 32.93
CA THR A 29 38.22 -9.76 31.82
C THR A 29 39.43 -10.69 31.85
N ILE A 30 39.70 -11.36 30.74
CA ILE A 30 40.86 -12.24 30.56
C ILE A 30 41.90 -11.50 29.73
N ALA A 31 43.14 -11.48 30.21
CA ALA A 31 44.28 -10.95 29.46
C ALA A 31 45.05 -12.11 28.81
N PHE A 32 45.19 -12.07 27.49
CA PHE A 32 45.99 -13.03 26.73
C PHE A 32 47.43 -12.54 26.55
N PRO A 33 48.38 -13.46 26.30
CA PRO A 33 49.71 -13.08 25.83
C PRO A 33 49.58 -12.18 24.59
N TYR A 34 50.47 -11.20 24.42
CA TYR A 34 50.45 -10.19 23.34
C TYR A 34 49.50 -9.00 23.51
N GLY A 35 48.93 -8.80 24.71
CA GLY A 35 48.23 -7.56 25.07
C GLY A 35 46.76 -7.51 24.64
N ASN A 36 46.20 -8.64 24.20
CA ASN A 36 44.77 -8.77 23.92
C ASN A 36 43.99 -9.02 25.22
N SER A 37 42.76 -8.52 25.30
CA SER A 37 41.85 -8.82 26.40
C SER A 37 40.46 -9.18 25.88
N ALA A 38 39.82 -10.16 26.49
CA ALA A 38 38.45 -10.58 26.18
C ALA A 38 37.55 -10.49 27.39
N GLN A 39 36.25 -10.24 27.18
CA GLN A 39 35.24 -10.39 28.22
C GLN A 39 34.77 -11.84 28.29
N LEU A 40 34.64 -12.40 29.49
CA LEU A 40 34.18 -13.76 29.72
C LEU A 40 33.02 -13.78 30.71
N ILE A 41 31.98 -14.52 30.36
CA ILE A 41 30.86 -14.83 31.26
C ILE A 41 30.63 -16.34 31.29
N THR A 42 30.37 -16.87 32.48
CA THR A 42 29.99 -18.27 32.68
C THR A 42 28.50 -18.35 32.99
N ILE A 43 27.78 -19.17 32.24
CA ILE A 43 26.33 -19.28 32.28
C ILE A 43 25.89 -20.75 32.37
N THR A 44 24.71 -20.98 32.92
CA THR A 44 24.03 -22.28 32.82
C THR A 44 23.34 -22.41 31.46
N PRO A 45 23.10 -23.63 30.94
CA PRO A 45 22.40 -23.84 29.67
C PRO A 45 21.02 -23.17 29.56
N ASP A 46 20.31 -23.04 30.68
CA ASP A 46 18.95 -22.46 30.72
C ASP A 46 18.94 -20.94 30.96
N ALA A 47 20.10 -20.27 30.86
CA ALA A 47 20.19 -18.82 31.05
C ALA A 47 19.42 -18.06 29.96
N ASN A 48 18.81 -16.92 30.31
CA ASN A 48 18.05 -16.13 29.34
C ASN A 48 18.99 -15.42 28.35
N PRO A 49 18.94 -15.72 27.03
CA PRO A 49 19.88 -15.18 26.06
C PRO A 49 19.94 -13.64 26.05
N LYS A 50 18.80 -12.95 26.18
CA LYS A 50 18.76 -11.48 26.16
C LYS A 50 19.51 -10.85 27.33
N LYS A 51 19.38 -11.44 28.53
CA LYS A 51 20.09 -10.95 29.72
C LYS A 51 21.59 -11.17 29.63
N VAL A 52 22.02 -12.28 29.03
CA VAL A 52 23.44 -12.57 28.79
C VAL A 52 24.04 -11.53 27.84
N LEU A 53 23.35 -11.23 26.74
CA LEU A 53 23.77 -10.24 25.74
C LEU A 53 23.80 -8.81 26.31
N GLU A 54 22.82 -8.42 27.14
CA GLU A 54 22.82 -7.12 27.83
C GLU A 54 24.05 -6.94 28.74
N LYS A 55 24.50 -8.01 29.42
CA LYS A 55 25.68 -7.98 30.29
C LYS A 55 26.99 -7.85 29.52
N LEU A 56 27.09 -8.48 28.36
CA LEU A 56 28.27 -8.45 27.50
C LEU A 56 28.47 -7.10 26.78
N SER A 57 27.55 -6.13 26.98
CA SER A 57 27.71 -4.73 26.54
C SER A 57 28.01 -4.56 25.04
N PHE A 58 27.39 -5.38 24.19
CA PHE A 58 27.58 -5.27 22.74
C PHE A 58 26.92 -4.02 22.16
N THR A 59 27.59 -3.38 21.21
CA THR A 59 26.88 -2.58 20.19
C THR A 59 26.06 -3.56 19.35
N PRO A 60 24.74 -3.35 19.16
CA PRO A 60 23.93 -4.28 18.38
C PRO A 60 24.49 -4.38 16.96
N PRO A 61 24.91 -5.57 16.51
CA PRO A 61 25.55 -5.73 15.20
C PRO A 61 24.54 -5.58 14.08
N SER A 62 24.98 -5.11 12.91
CA SER A 62 24.15 -4.98 11.71
C SER A 62 23.87 -6.31 11.01
N ALA A 63 24.66 -7.34 11.34
CA ALA A 63 24.62 -8.67 10.75
C ALA A 63 25.37 -9.68 11.64
N LEU A 64 25.09 -10.97 11.45
CA LEU A 64 25.73 -12.07 12.16
C LEU A 64 26.29 -13.11 11.17
N ILE A 65 27.52 -13.55 11.39
CA ILE A 65 28.14 -14.67 10.67
C ILE A 65 28.43 -15.78 11.67
N MET A 66 27.74 -16.90 11.53
CA MET A 66 28.00 -18.14 12.26
C MET A 66 29.05 -18.97 11.51
N ILE A 67 30.05 -19.49 12.20
CA ILE A 67 31.08 -20.35 11.60
C ILE A 67 30.88 -21.77 12.14
N SER A 68 30.58 -22.70 11.24
CA SER A 68 30.34 -24.12 11.52
C SER A 68 31.29 -24.99 10.70
N GLY A 69 31.72 -26.10 11.28
CA GLY A 69 32.65 -27.01 10.62
C GLY A 69 33.98 -27.17 11.34
N ASP A 70 34.90 -27.84 10.66
CA ASP A 70 36.21 -28.17 11.18
C ASP A 70 37.26 -28.16 10.06
N THR A 71 38.52 -28.42 10.44
CA THR A 71 39.63 -28.56 9.50
C THR A 71 40.22 -29.97 9.52
N GLU A 72 39.50 -30.94 10.08
CA GLU A 72 39.99 -32.32 10.23
C GLU A 72 40.01 -33.04 8.87
N GLY A 73 41.13 -33.68 8.55
CA GLY A 73 41.30 -34.37 7.28
C GLY A 73 41.58 -33.46 6.08
N LEU A 74 41.64 -32.13 6.26
CA LEU A 74 42.02 -31.19 5.19
C LEU A 74 43.52 -31.20 4.93
N ASP A 75 43.93 -31.21 3.66
CA ASP A 75 45.33 -31.12 3.29
C ASP A 75 45.91 -29.70 3.55
N LYS A 76 47.25 -29.59 3.51
CA LYS A 76 47.93 -28.31 3.76
C LYS A 76 47.61 -27.23 2.72
N GLN A 77 47.36 -27.61 1.48
CA GLN A 77 47.09 -26.66 0.39
C GLN A 77 45.71 -26.01 0.60
N MET A 78 44.71 -26.81 0.96
CA MET A 78 43.37 -26.37 1.30
C MET A 78 43.37 -25.51 2.56
N GLN A 79 44.13 -25.87 3.59
CA GLN A 79 44.26 -25.04 4.79
C GLN A 79 44.85 -23.64 4.47
N HIS A 80 45.88 -23.57 3.62
CA HIS A 80 46.39 -22.28 3.14
C HIS A 80 45.35 -21.49 2.33
N ARG A 81 44.55 -22.18 1.51
CA ARG A 81 43.47 -21.54 0.75
C ARG A 81 42.36 -20.99 1.65
N LEU A 82 41.91 -21.77 2.63
CA LEU A 82 40.95 -21.35 3.64
C LEU A 82 41.45 -20.15 4.44
N THR A 83 42.73 -20.15 4.81
CA THR A 83 43.36 -18.99 5.49
C THR A 83 43.19 -17.71 4.67
N GLN A 84 43.41 -17.77 3.35
CA GLN A 84 43.23 -16.63 2.46
C GLN A 84 41.75 -16.20 2.37
N LEU A 85 40.83 -17.15 2.21
CA LEU A 85 39.40 -16.86 2.09
C LEU A 85 38.81 -16.29 3.39
N PHE A 86 39.28 -16.75 4.54
CA PHE A 86 38.84 -16.25 5.86
C PHE A 86 39.38 -14.87 6.17
N SER A 87 40.69 -14.64 6.00
CA SER A 87 41.30 -13.33 6.29
C SER A 87 40.91 -12.26 5.26
N ARG A 88 40.85 -12.61 3.96
CA ARG A 88 40.58 -11.64 2.90
C ARG A 88 39.11 -11.54 2.50
N GLY A 89 38.34 -12.61 2.61
CA GLY A 89 36.90 -12.62 2.32
C GLY A 89 36.05 -12.41 3.57
N VAL A 90 35.94 -13.43 4.42
CA VAL A 90 34.99 -13.44 5.55
C VAL A 90 35.24 -12.32 6.56
N ALA A 91 36.46 -12.22 7.09
CA ALA A 91 36.82 -11.21 8.10
C ALA A 91 36.79 -9.78 7.53
N ARG A 92 37.09 -9.62 6.23
CA ARG A 92 36.97 -8.32 5.56
C ARG A 92 35.53 -7.86 5.48
N VAL A 93 34.64 -8.72 4.97
CA VAL A 93 33.23 -8.38 4.83
C VAL A 93 32.65 -8.08 6.20
N ALA A 94 32.97 -8.89 7.22
CA ALA A 94 32.52 -8.64 8.58
C ALA A 94 32.93 -7.24 9.08
N ALA A 95 34.17 -6.81 8.79
CA ALA A 95 34.67 -5.49 9.18
C ALA A 95 34.03 -4.34 8.37
N ASP A 96 33.75 -4.57 7.09
CA ASP A 96 33.16 -3.58 6.19
C ASP A 96 31.64 -3.41 6.43
N THR A 97 30.96 -4.45 6.91
CA THR A 97 29.51 -4.42 7.16
C THR A 97 29.15 -4.20 8.62
N ASP A 98 30.09 -4.14 9.56
CA ASP A 98 29.83 -4.13 11.02
C ASP A 98 29.11 -5.41 11.50
N ALA A 99 29.47 -6.54 10.89
CA ALA A 99 28.94 -7.84 11.28
C ALA A 99 29.69 -8.42 12.49
N MET A 100 28.95 -9.09 13.35
CA MET A 100 29.49 -9.93 14.42
C MET A 100 29.80 -11.33 13.88
N LEU A 101 30.89 -11.92 14.37
CA LEU A 101 31.29 -13.31 14.08
C LEU A 101 31.08 -14.15 15.34
N MET A 102 30.58 -15.39 15.18
CA MET A 102 30.37 -16.31 16.29
C MET A 102 30.80 -17.74 15.93
N ASP A 103 31.57 -18.37 16.83
CA ASP A 103 32.10 -19.73 16.68
C ASP A 103 32.29 -20.44 18.04
N ASN A 104 33.05 -21.55 18.07
CA ASN A 104 33.29 -22.38 19.26
C ASN A 104 34.38 -21.85 20.23
N GLY A 105 35.09 -20.78 19.89
CA GLY A 105 36.07 -20.09 20.73
C GLY A 105 37.38 -20.83 21.04
N LYS A 106 37.60 -22.02 20.48
CA LYS A 106 38.78 -22.85 20.77
C LYS A 106 39.97 -22.44 19.89
N ALA A 107 41.19 -22.50 20.42
CA ALA A 107 42.43 -22.15 19.71
C ALA A 107 42.88 -23.24 18.70
N ALA A 108 41.96 -23.73 17.88
CA ALA A 108 42.20 -24.74 16.86
C ALA A 108 41.23 -24.57 15.67
N GLY A 109 41.59 -25.12 14.51
CA GLY A 109 40.73 -25.17 13.33
C GLY A 109 40.26 -23.80 12.82
N LEU A 110 38.97 -23.70 12.47
CA LEU A 110 38.38 -22.51 11.86
C LEU A 110 38.40 -21.28 12.78
N ALA A 111 38.21 -21.47 14.09
CA ALA A 111 38.23 -20.40 15.09
C ALA A 111 39.59 -19.67 15.14
N ALA A 112 40.70 -20.40 14.98
CA ALA A 112 42.02 -19.80 14.86
C ALA A 112 42.21 -19.01 13.56
N LEU A 113 41.67 -19.52 12.43
CA LEU A 113 41.76 -18.84 11.13
C LEU A 113 40.98 -17.52 11.11
N ILE A 114 39.76 -17.52 11.65
CA ILE A 114 38.96 -16.30 11.72
C ILE A 114 39.53 -15.31 12.75
N GLY A 115 40.01 -15.79 13.90
CA GLY A 115 40.66 -14.95 14.93
C GLY A 115 41.85 -14.18 14.36
N GLN A 116 42.69 -14.84 13.57
CA GLN A 116 43.78 -14.17 12.85
C GLN A 116 43.24 -13.17 11.82
N GLY A 117 42.23 -13.53 11.03
CA GLY A 117 41.61 -12.64 10.05
C GLY A 117 41.01 -11.36 10.66
N VAL A 118 40.35 -11.47 11.82
CA VAL A 118 39.82 -10.32 12.57
C VAL A 118 40.95 -9.43 13.09
N THR A 119 42.05 -10.03 13.54
CA THR A 119 43.25 -9.29 13.98
C THR A 119 43.92 -8.54 12.85
N ASP A 120 44.09 -9.16 11.68
CA ASP A 120 44.66 -8.53 10.48
C ASP A 120 43.86 -7.28 10.03
N ARG A 121 42.58 -7.19 10.42
CA ARG A 121 41.67 -6.07 10.11
C ARG A 121 41.53 -5.05 11.24
N GLY A 122 42.37 -5.14 12.27
CA GLY A 122 42.37 -4.21 13.39
C GLY A 122 41.19 -4.40 14.34
N ARG A 123 40.62 -5.62 14.39
CA ARG A 123 39.59 -6.03 15.36
C ARG A 123 38.34 -5.15 15.33
N LYS A 124 37.93 -4.75 14.13
CA LYS A 124 36.73 -3.94 13.91
C LYS A 124 35.44 -4.71 14.17
N SER A 125 35.43 -6.03 13.94
CA SER A 125 34.28 -6.90 14.16
C SER A 125 34.36 -7.60 15.51
N PRO A 126 33.28 -7.60 16.32
CA PRO A 126 33.18 -8.45 17.49
C PRO A 126 33.24 -9.93 17.08
N LEU A 127 34.07 -10.71 17.78
CA LEU A 127 34.22 -12.17 17.59
C LEU A 127 33.92 -12.86 18.91
N VAL A 128 32.85 -13.65 18.92
CA VAL A 128 32.28 -14.27 20.13
C VAL A 128 32.45 -15.79 20.09
N GLY A 129 33.12 -16.34 21.10
CA GLY A 129 33.33 -17.78 21.22
C GLY A 129 32.39 -18.39 22.27
N VAL A 130 31.66 -19.44 21.91
CA VAL A 130 30.79 -20.18 22.83
C VAL A 130 31.34 -21.59 23.03
N ALA A 131 31.70 -21.93 24.27
CA ALA A 131 32.35 -23.20 24.57
C ALA A 131 31.87 -23.79 25.91
N PRO A 132 31.88 -25.12 26.09
CA PRO A 132 31.60 -25.72 27.38
C PRO A 132 32.80 -25.55 28.31
N VAL A 133 32.53 -25.23 29.59
CA VAL A 133 33.57 -24.98 30.62
C VAL A 133 34.55 -26.17 30.75
N THR A 134 34.08 -27.38 30.47
CA THR A 134 34.84 -28.63 30.61
C THR A 134 35.87 -28.87 29.50
N GLN A 135 35.81 -28.15 28.37
CA GLN A 135 36.67 -28.38 27.20
C GLN A 135 37.65 -27.24 26.92
N VAL A 136 37.68 -26.19 27.75
CA VAL A 136 38.50 -25.01 27.49
C VAL A 136 39.41 -24.62 28.65
N THR A 137 40.60 -24.14 28.30
CA THR A 137 41.55 -23.52 29.25
C THR A 137 41.81 -22.07 28.93
N TYR A 138 42.02 -21.22 29.94
CA TYR A 138 42.32 -19.80 29.73
C TYR A 138 43.23 -19.19 30.81
N PRO A 139 43.94 -18.09 30.50
CA PRO A 139 44.81 -17.42 31.47
C PRO A 139 44.04 -16.94 32.71
N GLY A 140 44.56 -17.26 33.91
CA GLY A 140 43.93 -16.87 35.18
C GLY A 140 42.80 -17.79 35.64
N GLN A 141 42.60 -18.94 35.00
CA GLN A 141 41.65 -19.96 35.44
C GLN A 141 42.12 -20.62 36.74
N SER A 142 41.26 -20.63 37.77
CA SER A 142 41.60 -21.18 39.09
C SER A 142 41.58 -22.71 39.14
N GLU A 143 40.79 -23.36 38.29
CA GLU A 143 40.65 -24.82 38.21
C GLU A 143 40.83 -25.27 36.75
N THR A 144 41.89 -26.01 36.44
CA THR A 144 42.09 -26.63 35.13
C THR A 144 41.12 -27.80 34.96
N PRO A 145 40.37 -27.90 33.85
CA PRO A 145 39.44 -29.01 33.65
C PRO A 145 40.18 -30.35 33.59
N THR A 146 39.59 -31.40 34.16
CA THR A 146 40.18 -32.75 34.26
C THR A 146 40.04 -33.59 32.98
N ALA A 147 39.41 -33.05 31.93
CA ALA A 147 39.15 -33.78 30.68
C ALA A 147 40.42 -33.89 29.83
N SER A 148 40.58 -35.00 29.11
CA SER A 148 41.77 -35.29 28.28
C SER A 148 41.84 -34.48 26.98
N ASP A 149 40.73 -33.88 26.53
CA ASP A 149 40.58 -33.14 25.25
C ASP A 149 40.30 -31.64 25.46
N THR A 150 40.99 -31.01 26.40
CA THR A 150 40.87 -29.55 26.60
C THR A 150 41.73 -28.76 25.63
N LEU A 151 41.16 -27.74 25.00
CA LEU A 151 41.89 -26.79 24.15
C LEU A 151 41.95 -25.40 24.80
N PRO A 152 42.99 -24.59 24.57
CA PRO A 152 42.99 -23.21 25.05
C PRO A 152 41.95 -22.36 24.32
N LEU A 153 41.43 -21.32 24.97
CA LEU A 153 40.64 -20.29 24.31
C LEU A 153 41.50 -19.52 23.30
N GLU A 154 40.89 -19.16 22.17
CA GLU A 154 41.58 -18.47 21.08
C GLU A 154 41.86 -16.99 21.44
N PRO A 155 43.11 -16.51 21.34
CA PRO A 155 43.51 -15.22 21.93
C PRO A 155 43.03 -13.96 21.19
N ASN A 156 42.41 -14.08 20.02
CA ASN A 156 41.96 -12.96 19.19
C ASN A 156 40.45 -12.69 19.28
N HIS A 157 39.71 -13.51 20.01
CA HIS A 157 38.31 -13.28 20.33
C HIS A 157 38.11 -12.09 21.28
N SER A 158 37.00 -11.37 21.11
CA SER A 158 36.67 -10.24 21.98
C SER A 158 35.79 -10.64 23.16
N HIS A 159 34.94 -11.67 22.99
CA HIS A 159 34.03 -12.13 24.03
C HIS A 159 33.94 -13.66 24.07
N PHE A 160 33.71 -14.20 25.27
CA PHE A 160 33.51 -15.62 25.52
C PHE A 160 32.29 -15.86 26.38
N VAL A 161 31.49 -16.86 25.97
CA VAL A 161 30.39 -17.39 26.76
C VAL A 161 30.69 -18.84 27.08
N LEU A 162 30.98 -19.12 28.35
CA LEU A 162 31.24 -20.47 28.82
C LEU A 162 29.98 -21.10 29.39
N VAL A 163 29.62 -22.28 28.89
CA VAL A 163 28.41 -23.01 29.29
C VAL A 163 28.76 -24.07 30.33
N GLU A 164 28.13 -24.00 31.50
CA GLU A 164 28.23 -25.01 32.57
C GLU A 164 27.45 -26.26 32.20
N THR A 165 28.01 -27.09 31.31
CA THR A 165 27.42 -28.36 30.88
C THR A 165 28.46 -29.49 30.89
N GLN A 166 28.01 -30.69 31.24
CA GLN A 166 28.73 -31.95 31.02
C GLN A 166 28.18 -32.74 29.82
N GLU A 167 27.00 -32.37 29.32
CA GLU A 167 26.36 -32.95 28.14
C GLU A 167 26.96 -32.31 26.87
N SER A 168 27.38 -33.15 25.93
CA SER A 168 27.88 -32.70 24.62
C SER A 168 26.73 -32.14 23.76
N GLY A 169 26.94 -31.00 23.10
CA GLY A 169 25.99 -30.39 22.17
C GLY A 169 25.00 -29.40 22.78
N ARG A 170 24.92 -29.28 24.12
CA ARG A 170 24.10 -28.27 24.81
C ARG A 170 24.66 -26.86 24.61
N GLU A 171 25.98 -26.73 24.48
CA GLU A 171 26.65 -25.49 24.10
C GLU A 171 26.18 -24.97 22.75
N ILE A 172 25.89 -25.87 21.80
CA ILE A 172 25.41 -25.49 20.47
C ILE A 172 24.00 -24.91 20.56
N GLU A 173 23.12 -25.49 21.38
CA GLU A 173 21.78 -24.93 21.65
C GLU A 173 21.88 -23.51 22.20
N VAL A 174 22.76 -23.31 23.18
CA VAL A 174 22.99 -22.00 23.79
C VAL A 174 23.54 -21.01 22.77
N MET A 175 24.56 -21.39 21.99
CA MET A 175 25.16 -20.56 20.94
C MET A 175 24.11 -20.06 19.95
N TYR A 176 23.28 -20.95 19.42
CA TYR A 176 22.22 -20.59 18.47
C TYR A 176 21.08 -19.79 19.12
N SER A 177 20.78 -20.03 20.40
CA SER A 177 19.79 -19.22 21.14
C SER A 177 20.27 -17.78 21.39
N LEU A 178 21.57 -17.59 21.64
CA LEU A 178 22.22 -16.28 21.76
C LEU A 178 22.22 -15.56 20.41
N ALA A 179 22.64 -16.26 19.36
CA ALA A 179 22.61 -15.77 17.99
C ALA A 179 21.19 -15.34 17.56
N ALA A 180 20.16 -16.14 17.85
CA ALA A 180 18.77 -15.80 17.54
C ALA A 180 18.21 -14.65 18.38
N ALA A 181 18.74 -14.42 19.58
CA ALA A 181 18.37 -13.28 20.40
C ALA A 181 19.06 -11.97 19.95
N LEU A 182 20.18 -12.05 19.22
CA LEU A 182 20.90 -10.92 18.64
C LEU A 182 20.25 -10.38 17.36
N VAL A 183 19.74 -11.28 16.50
CA VAL A 183 19.22 -10.91 15.18
C VAL A 183 17.71 -11.12 15.10
N THR A 184 16.95 -10.05 14.94
CA THR A 184 15.48 -10.10 14.86
C THR A 184 14.95 -10.31 13.43
N ASP A 185 15.74 -10.00 12.39
CA ASP A 185 15.28 -9.94 10.98
C ASP A 185 16.31 -10.52 9.96
N LYS A 186 16.48 -11.85 9.89
CA LYS A 186 17.19 -12.62 8.82
C LYS A 186 18.61 -12.16 8.41
N GLN A 187 19.27 -11.23 9.10
CA GLN A 187 20.63 -10.76 8.80
C GLN A 187 21.72 -11.70 9.35
N ALA A 188 21.47 -13.01 9.34
CA ALA A 188 22.40 -14.02 9.81
C ALA A 188 22.80 -14.94 8.66
N LEU A 189 24.08 -15.29 8.56
CA LEU A 189 24.63 -16.25 7.59
C LEU A 189 25.40 -17.32 8.34
N THR A 190 25.15 -18.59 8.03
CA THR A 190 25.99 -19.69 8.54
C THR A 190 26.96 -20.12 7.47
N ILE A 191 28.25 -20.22 7.79
CA ILE A 191 29.28 -20.74 6.90
C ILE A 191 29.59 -22.17 7.33
N LEU A 192 29.52 -23.11 6.38
CA LEU A 192 29.90 -24.52 6.58
C LEU A 192 31.16 -24.85 5.79
N ILE A 193 32.15 -25.41 6.49
CA ILE A 193 33.38 -25.96 5.90
C ILE A 193 33.62 -27.35 6.45
N ASN A 194 33.81 -28.31 5.55
CA ASN A 194 33.91 -29.72 5.91
C ASN A 194 32.73 -30.10 6.83
N GLY A 195 33.00 -30.76 7.96
CA GLY A 195 32.05 -30.92 9.05
C GLY A 195 31.60 -32.36 9.25
N GLY A 196 31.54 -32.76 10.52
CA GLY A 196 30.99 -34.03 10.97
C GLY A 196 29.57 -33.93 11.53
N GLU A 197 29.20 -34.88 12.40
CA GLU A 197 27.87 -34.98 13.03
C GLU A 197 27.49 -33.75 13.86
N GLN A 198 28.45 -33.09 14.52
CA GLN A 198 28.19 -31.86 15.27
C GLN A 198 27.79 -30.71 14.34
N SER A 199 28.50 -30.54 13.22
CA SER A 199 28.16 -29.55 12.19
C SER A 199 26.80 -29.82 11.58
N ARG A 200 26.38 -31.09 11.42
CA ARG A 200 25.02 -31.40 10.94
C ARG A 200 23.94 -30.83 11.87
N ALA A 201 24.13 -30.94 13.19
CA ALA A 201 23.20 -30.38 14.16
C ALA A 201 23.22 -28.83 14.17
N GLU A 202 24.35 -28.20 13.86
CA GLU A 202 24.47 -26.74 13.70
C GLU A 202 23.70 -26.25 12.46
N ILE A 203 23.93 -26.89 11.31
CA ILE A 203 23.29 -26.52 10.05
C ILE A 203 21.78 -26.73 10.11
N LEU A 204 21.30 -27.84 10.69
CA LEU A 204 19.88 -28.07 10.88
C LEU A 204 19.20 -26.96 11.71
N ARG A 205 19.91 -26.43 12.73
CA ARG A 205 19.40 -25.29 13.50
C ARG A 205 19.35 -24.01 12.67
N SER A 206 20.37 -23.74 11.85
CA SER A 206 20.36 -22.61 10.91
C SER A 206 19.17 -22.68 9.95
N VAL A 207 18.87 -23.86 9.40
CA VAL A 207 17.70 -24.09 8.53
C VAL A 207 16.40 -23.75 9.25
N ARG A 208 16.21 -24.27 10.47
CA ARG A 208 14.99 -24.01 11.27
C ARG A 208 14.82 -22.55 11.69
N LEU A 209 15.91 -21.81 11.81
CA LEU A 209 15.90 -20.36 12.04
C LEU A 209 15.70 -19.55 10.76
N GLY A 210 15.68 -20.20 9.59
CA GLY A 210 15.54 -19.57 8.28
C GLY A 210 16.78 -18.78 7.85
N TRP A 211 17.96 -19.16 8.34
CA TRP A 211 19.21 -18.48 8.01
C TRP A 211 19.87 -19.11 6.78
N PRO A 212 20.36 -18.31 5.81
CA PRO A 212 21.17 -18.81 4.70
C PRO A 212 22.40 -19.56 5.18
N ILE A 213 22.79 -20.58 4.42
CA ILE A 213 23.96 -21.41 4.68
C ILE A 213 24.89 -21.36 3.47
N LEU A 214 26.10 -20.84 3.67
CA LEU A 214 27.17 -20.82 2.69
C LEU A 214 28.07 -22.05 2.87
N VAL A 215 27.91 -23.04 1.99
CA VAL A 215 28.64 -24.30 1.98
C VAL A 215 29.87 -24.19 1.09
N PHE A 216 31.05 -24.48 1.64
CA PHE A 216 32.29 -24.49 0.88
C PHE A 216 32.49 -25.87 0.24
N SER A 217 32.21 -26.01 -1.05
CA SER A 217 32.43 -27.27 -1.76
C SER A 217 33.91 -27.50 -2.07
N GLY A 218 34.27 -28.78 -2.21
CA GLY A 218 35.63 -29.26 -2.27
C GLY A 218 36.31 -29.30 -0.91
N THR A 219 35.59 -29.14 0.21
CA THR A 219 36.15 -29.22 1.58
C THR A 219 35.95 -30.57 2.27
N GLY A 220 35.19 -31.49 1.67
CA GLY A 220 34.96 -32.84 2.20
C GLY A 220 33.73 -32.97 3.11
N GLN A 221 33.50 -34.23 3.55
CA GLN A 221 32.47 -34.66 4.51
C GLN A 221 31.10 -34.03 4.26
N LEU A 222 30.48 -33.42 5.28
CA LEU A 222 29.13 -32.87 5.22
C LEU A 222 28.97 -31.76 4.18
N ALA A 223 29.98 -30.91 4.00
CA ALA A 223 29.93 -29.81 3.04
C ALA A 223 29.76 -30.33 1.60
N ASP A 224 30.53 -31.35 1.21
CA ASP A 224 30.43 -31.93 -0.14
C ASP A 224 29.17 -32.81 -0.30
N GLU A 225 28.73 -33.47 0.77
CA GLU A 225 27.46 -34.21 0.77
C GLU A 225 26.27 -33.25 0.52
N ILE A 226 26.19 -32.14 1.25
CA ILE A 226 25.15 -31.13 1.07
C ILE A 226 25.26 -30.48 -0.32
N ALA A 227 26.47 -30.12 -0.76
CA ALA A 227 26.67 -29.52 -2.08
C ALA A 227 26.23 -30.46 -3.21
N SER A 228 26.54 -31.75 -3.11
CA SER A 228 26.13 -32.77 -4.08
C SER A 228 24.62 -32.98 -4.09
N LEU A 229 23.99 -33.15 -2.92
CA LEU A 229 22.55 -33.34 -2.79
C LEU A 229 21.75 -32.10 -3.23
N HIS A 230 22.28 -30.91 -3.00
CA HIS A 230 21.65 -29.66 -3.43
C HIS A 230 21.70 -29.50 -4.96
N GLN A 231 22.80 -29.88 -5.60
CA GLN A 231 22.93 -29.82 -7.07
C GLN A 231 22.08 -30.88 -7.77
N ASN A 232 22.03 -32.09 -7.22
CA ASN A 232 21.30 -33.23 -7.80
C ASN A 232 20.48 -33.94 -6.69
N PRO A 233 19.30 -33.41 -6.33
CA PRO A 233 18.48 -33.99 -5.28
C PRO A 233 17.91 -35.35 -5.73
N PRO A 234 18.16 -36.45 -5.00
CA PRO A 234 17.55 -37.75 -5.30
C PRO A 234 16.07 -37.78 -4.88
N ASP A 235 15.29 -38.70 -5.46
CA ASP A 235 13.86 -38.87 -5.13
C ASP A 235 13.61 -39.18 -3.64
N PHE A 236 14.61 -39.73 -2.95
CA PHE A 236 14.55 -40.05 -1.53
C PHE A 236 15.91 -39.86 -0.86
N ILE A 237 15.92 -39.10 0.24
CA ILE A 237 17.06 -38.92 1.13
C ILE A 237 16.75 -39.70 2.42
N ALA A 238 17.58 -40.70 2.74
CA ALA A 238 17.33 -41.61 3.85
C ALA A 238 17.52 -40.97 5.23
N ASP A 239 18.43 -40.00 5.35
CA ASP A 239 18.65 -39.24 6.58
C ASP A 239 17.60 -38.13 6.70
N PRO A 240 16.73 -38.14 7.73
CA PRO A 240 15.72 -37.10 7.93
C PRO A 240 16.30 -35.70 8.12
N ALA A 241 17.47 -35.58 8.77
CA ALA A 241 18.10 -34.28 9.00
C ALA A 241 18.64 -33.69 7.69
N LEU A 242 19.27 -34.51 6.85
CA LEU A 242 19.72 -34.07 5.53
C LEU A 242 18.54 -33.78 4.61
N ALA A 243 17.46 -34.57 4.67
CA ALA A 243 16.24 -34.31 3.92
C ALA A 243 15.64 -32.93 4.26
N GLU A 244 15.55 -32.60 5.55
CA GLU A 244 15.08 -31.29 6.03
C GLU A 244 16.04 -30.17 5.59
N ILE A 245 17.36 -30.38 5.69
CA ILE A 245 18.36 -29.39 5.26
C ILE A 245 18.23 -29.08 3.76
N ILE A 246 18.07 -30.09 2.91
CA ILE A 246 17.98 -29.89 1.46
C ILE A 246 16.62 -29.31 1.05
N ALA A 247 15.53 -29.71 1.72
CA ALA A 247 14.18 -29.26 1.37
C ALA A 247 13.90 -27.81 1.83
N ASP A 248 14.27 -27.47 3.07
CA ASP A 248 13.91 -26.20 3.70
C ASP A 248 15.08 -25.21 3.78
N GLY A 249 16.31 -25.67 3.56
CA GLY A 249 17.52 -24.86 3.71
C GLY A 249 17.79 -23.92 2.53
N HIS A 250 18.09 -22.66 2.83
CA HIS A 250 18.62 -21.71 1.84
C HIS A 250 20.13 -21.91 1.69
N ILE A 251 20.51 -22.86 0.81
CA ILE A 251 21.90 -23.28 0.61
C ILE A 251 22.54 -22.47 -0.53
N LEU A 252 23.74 -21.96 -0.27
CA LEU A 252 24.62 -21.30 -1.23
C LEU A 252 25.90 -22.11 -1.32
N VAL A 253 26.25 -22.58 -2.51
CA VAL A 253 27.48 -23.37 -2.70
C VAL A 253 28.59 -22.47 -3.23
N PHE A 254 29.74 -22.47 -2.57
CA PHE A 254 30.94 -21.75 -3.00
C PHE A 254 32.13 -22.73 -3.12
N PRO A 255 32.77 -22.85 -4.29
CA PRO A 255 33.91 -23.74 -4.44
C PRO A 255 35.14 -23.19 -3.70
N ILE A 256 35.91 -24.03 -3.00
CA ILE A 256 37.14 -23.62 -2.29
C ILE A 256 38.18 -22.95 -3.22
N GLU A 257 38.15 -23.30 -4.51
CA GLU A 257 39.00 -22.69 -5.54
C GLU A 257 38.51 -21.33 -6.04
N GLY A 258 37.27 -20.93 -5.70
CA GLY A 258 36.63 -19.69 -6.12
C GLY A 258 37.37 -18.43 -5.66
N GLN A 259 37.21 -17.31 -6.38
CA GLN A 259 37.97 -16.08 -6.12
C GLN A 259 37.52 -15.37 -4.83
N VAL A 260 38.41 -14.61 -4.20
CA VAL A 260 38.11 -13.91 -2.94
C VAL A 260 37.02 -12.85 -3.16
N GLU A 261 37.09 -12.15 -4.29
CA GLU A 261 36.15 -11.10 -4.69
C GLU A 261 34.74 -11.68 -4.90
N GLU A 262 34.64 -12.91 -5.40
CA GLU A 262 33.38 -13.63 -5.55
C GLU A 262 32.80 -14.00 -4.18
N LEU A 263 33.62 -14.50 -3.26
CA LEU A 263 33.21 -14.78 -1.88
C LEU A 263 32.72 -13.51 -1.17
N GLU A 264 33.46 -12.41 -1.30
CA GLU A 264 33.06 -11.11 -0.74
C GLU A 264 31.67 -10.70 -1.26
N ARG A 265 31.44 -10.84 -2.57
CA ARG A 265 30.15 -10.52 -3.20
C ARG A 265 29.01 -11.40 -2.68
N VAL A 266 29.24 -12.71 -2.55
CA VAL A 266 28.23 -13.66 -2.05
C VAL A 266 27.82 -13.31 -0.62
N ILE A 267 28.79 -13.09 0.28
CA ILE A 267 28.53 -12.75 1.68
C ILE A 267 27.85 -11.37 1.78
N GLN A 268 28.36 -10.36 1.07
CA GLN A 268 27.75 -9.02 1.09
C GLN A 268 26.30 -9.02 0.59
N ARG A 269 25.97 -9.85 -0.40
CA ARG A 269 24.59 -9.97 -0.90
C ARG A 269 23.62 -10.42 0.20
N GLN A 270 24.06 -11.30 1.11
CA GLN A 270 23.21 -11.78 2.20
C GLN A 270 22.91 -10.68 3.22
N PHE A 271 23.87 -9.79 3.48
CA PHE A 271 23.72 -8.72 4.47
C PHE A 271 23.16 -7.41 3.90
N ARG A 272 23.17 -7.25 2.57
CA ARG A 272 22.62 -6.07 1.89
C ARG A 272 21.12 -6.08 1.66
N GLY A 273 20.41 -7.12 2.12
CA GLY A 273 18.95 -7.28 2.10
C GLY A 273 18.25 -6.43 1.04
N ASP A 274 18.22 -6.91 -0.21
CA ASP A 274 17.59 -6.28 -1.38
C ASP A 274 17.30 -4.78 -1.26
N GLY A 275 18.34 -3.96 -1.07
CA GLY A 275 18.17 -2.50 -1.01
C GLY A 275 17.41 -1.95 -2.23
N LEU A 276 17.52 -2.64 -3.38
CA LEU A 276 16.78 -2.34 -4.59
C LEU A 276 15.30 -2.72 -4.50
N LEU A 277 14.96 -3.89 -3.95
CA LEU A 277 13.54 -4.27 -3.74
C LEU A 277 12.87 -3.36 -2.72
N LYS A 278 13.62 -2.95 -1.69
CA LYS A 278 13.18 -1.92 -0.74
C LYS A 278 12.93 -0.59 -1.44
N LEU A 279 13.87 -0.14 -2.29
CA LEU A 279 13.70 1.07 -3.09
C LEU A 279 12.47 0.96 -4.02
N ALA A 280 12.23 -0.22 -4.62
CA ALA A 280 11.06 -0.47 -5.45
C ALA A 280 9.76 -0.33 -4.64
N TRP A 281 9.69 -0.93 -3.44
CA TRP A 281 8.55 -0.77 -2.54
C TRP A 281 8.36 0.67 -2.05
N GLU A 282 9.43 1.41 -1.78
CA GLU A 282 9.38 2.83 -1.42
C GLU A 282 8.81 3.67 -2.55
N GLN A 283 9.31 3.47 -3.77
CA GLN A 283 8.84 4.18 -4.96
C GLN A 283 7.37 3.85 -5.28
N PHE A 284 6.99 2.57 -5.17
CA PHE A 284 5.60 2.13 -5.25
C PHE A 284 4.73 2.86 -4.21
N ALA A 285 5.15 2.89 -2.95
CA ALA A 285 4.39 3.50 -1.87
C ALA A 285 4.22 5.02 -2.07
N VAL A 286 5.26 5.70 -2.59
CA VAL A 286 5.19 7.12 -2.97
C VAL A 286 4.16 7.32 -4.08
N TYR A 287 4.20 6.52 -5.14
CA TYR A 287 3.26 6.65 -6.27
C TYR A 287 1.83 6.35 -5.84
N ASP A 288 1.59 5.26 -5.12
CA ASP A 288 0.25 4.87 -4.66
C ASP A 288 -0.35 5.90 -3.69
N GLN A 289 0.43 6.37 -2.71
CA GLN A 289 -0.06 7.35 -1.75
C GLN A 289 -0.40 8.69 -2.42
N ASN A 290 0.45 9.14 -3.36
CA ASN A 290 0.19 10.39 -4.09
C ASN A 290 -0.97 10.22 -5.10
N ALA A 291 -1.12 9.04 -5.73
CA ALA A 291 -2.28 8.72 -6.56
C ALA A 291 -3.58 8.82 -5.74
N ASN A 292 -3.63 8.20 -4.56
CA ASN A 292 -4.77 8.26 -3.65
C ASN A 292 -5.10 9.70 -3.20
N ARG A 293 -4.08 10.54 -3.01
CA ARG A 293 -4.27 11.96 -2.70
C ARG A 293 -4.89 12.72 -3.87
N GLN A 294 -4.39 12.50 -5.09
CA GLN A 294 -4.91 13.15 -6.29
C GLN A 294 -6.34 12.69 -6.59
N GLN A 295 -6.63 11.39 -6.43
CA GLN A 295 -7.97 10.83 -6.56
C GLN A 295 -8.98 11.54 -5.63
N LYS A 296 -8.65 11.66 -4.34
CA LYS A 296 -9.52 12.34 -3.37
C LYS A 296 -9.74 13.81 -3.72
N THR A 297 -8.71 14.48 -4.23
CA THR A 297 -8.80 15.89 -4.64
C THR A 297 -9.72 16.03 -5.85
N PHE A 298 -9.53 15.18 -6.87
CA PHE A 298 -10.39 15.12 -8.04
C PHE A 298 -11.84 14.82 -7.68
N GLN A 299 -12.09 13.79 -6.87
CA GLN A 299 -13.45 13.41 -6.43
C GLN A 299 -14.14 14.52 -5.66
N ARG A 300 -13.44 15.23 -4.77
CA ARG A 300 -14.01 16.38 -4.03
C ARG A 300 -14.41 17.52 -4.95
N LEU A 301 -13.57 17.84 -5.95
CA LEU A 301 -13.86 18.89 -6.92
C LEU A 301 -15.04 18.51 -7.82
N GLN A 302 -15.06 17.30 -8.37
CA GLN A 302 -16.16 16.82 -9.20
C GLN A 302 -17.47 16.75 -8.41
N PHE A 303 -17.43 16.22 -7.19
CA PHE A 303 -18.60 16.20 -6.32
C PHE A 303 -19.13 17.61 -6.02
N ALA A 304 -18.25 18.57 -5.74
CA ALA A 304 -18.65 19.96 -5.53
C ALA A 304 -19.30 20.58 -6.78
N ILE A 305 -18.75 20.33 -7.98
CA ILE A 305 -19.32 20.82 -9.25
C ILE A 305 -20.72 20.23 -9.48
N ILE A 306 -20.88 18.91 -9.32
CA ILE A 306 -22.16 18.22 -9.50
C ILE A 306 -23.20 18.71 -8.48
N VAL A 307 -22.83 18.80 -7.20
CA VAL A 307 -23.73 19.28 -6.14
C VAL A 307 -24.16 20.72 -6.40
N MET A 308 -23.24 21.60 -6.80
CA MET A 308 -23.58 22.99 -7.13
C MET A 308 -24.49 23.07 -8.37
N GLY A 309 -24.25 22.25 -9.39
CA GLY A 309 -25.11 22.17 -10.57
C GLY A 309 -26.54 21.73 -10.23
N VAL A 310 -26.69 20.62 -9.50
CA VAL A 310 -27.99 20.10 -9.06
C VAL A 310 -28.70 21.09 -8.14
N LEU A 311 -27.99 21.68 -7.18
CA LEU A 311 -28.54 22.69 -6.28
C LEU A 311 -29.02 23.92 -7.07
N GLY A 312 -28.26 24.36 -8.08
CA GLY A 312 -28.66 25.46 -8.95
C GLY A 312 -29.96 25.18 -9.70
N THR A 313 -30.10 23.99 -10.28
CA THR A 313 -31.34 23.59 -10.97
C THR A 313 -32.52 23.48 -10.01
N LEU A 314 -32.32 22.86 -8.84
CA LEU A 314 -33.37 22.72 -7.83
C LEU A 314 -33.84 24.07 -7.29
N LEU A 315 -32.91 24.97 -6.97
CA LEU A 315 -33.25 26.31 -6.49
C LEU A 315 -33.98 27.12 -7.57
N ALA A 316 -33.57 27.01 -8.84
CA ALA A 316 -34.24 27.69 -9.95
C ALA A 316 -35.69 27.19 -10.13
N LEU A 317 -35.91 25.87 -10.06
CA LEU A 317 -37.25 25.30 -10.11
C LEU A 317 -38.10 25.72 -8.90
N PHE A 318 -37.51 25.73 -7.71
CA PHE A 318 -38.19 26.15 -6.48
C PHE A 318 -38.53 27.65 -6.47
N GLN A 319 -37.64 28.50 -6.99
CA GLN A 319 -37.91 29.92 -7.18
C GLN A 319 -39.08 30.10 -8.16
N ALA A 320 -39.08 29.39 -9.30
CA ALA A 320 -40.15 29.47 -10.28
C ALA A 320 -41.50 29.00 -9.71
N SER A 321 -41.53 27.93 -8.90
CA SER A 321 -42.76 27.46 -8.26
C SER A 321 -43.29 28.47 -7.23
N LEU A 322 -42.40 29.03 -6.39
CA LEU A 322 -42.79 30.04 -5.40
C LEU A 322 -43.32 31.32 -6.06
N ASP A 323 -42.68 31.78 -7.14
CA ASP A 323 -43.11 32.98 -7.87
C ASP A 323 -44.51 32.78 -8.46
N LEU A 324 -44.82 31.58 -8.96
CA LEU A 324 -46.14 31.25 -9.51
C LEU A 324 -47.23 31.25 -8.42
N GLU A 325 -46.96 30.67 -7.25
CA GLU A 325 -47.89 30.71 -6.10
C GLU A 325 -48.10 32.13 -5.55
N ILE A 326 -47.03 32.93 -5.46
CA ILE A 326 -47.12 34.32 -5.00
C ILE A 326 -47.99 35.14 -5.97
N ARG A 327 -47.78 35.00 -7.29
CA ARG A 327 -48.60 35.69 -8.31
C ARG A 327 -50.08 35.33 -8.20
N GLN A 328 -50.41 34.05 -8.04
CA GLN A 328 -51.79 33.60 -7.85
C GLN A 328 -52.39 34.19 -6.56
N SER A 329 -51.67 34.13 -5.44
CA SER A 329 -52.17 34.66 -4.16
C SER A 329 -52.42 36.17 -4.21
N LYS A 330 -51.58 36.93 -4.94
CA LYS A 330 -51.74 38.36 -5.14
C LYS A 330 -52.96 38.68 -6.01
N GLN A 331 -53.18 37.95 -7.10
CA GLN A 331 -54.40 38.07 -7.91
C GLN A 331 -55.67 37.80 -7.09
N ILE A 332 -55.67 36.77 -6.25
CA ILE A 332 -56.83 36.44 -5.39
C ILE A 332 -57.06 37.55 -4.35
N PHE A 333 -56.00 38.08 -3.74
CA PHE A 333 -56.08 39.19 -2.79
C PHE A 333 -56.64 40.46 -3.44
N ASP A 334 -56.09 40.87 -4.60
CA ASP A 334 -56.53 42.07 -5.33
C ASP A 334 -58.01 41.94 -5.75
N LEU A 335 -58.44 40.75 -6.20
CA LEU A 335 -59.83 40.47 -6.53
C LEU A 335 -60.75 40.46 -5.29
N GLN A 336 -60.30 39.91 -4.15
CA GLN A 336 -61.06 39.98 -2.89
C GLN A 336 -61.23 41.42 -2.43
N GLU A 337 -60.21 42.27 -2.56
CA GLU A 337 -60.24 43.67 -2.17
C GLU A 337 -61.17 44.48 -3.08
N LEU A 338 -61.16 44.22 -4.39
CA LEU A 338 -62.10 44.80 -5.36
C LEU A 338 -63.56 44.43 -5.06
N VAL A 339 -63.85 43.15 -4.77
CA VAL A 339 -65.20 42.69 -4.37
C VAL A 339 -65.65 43.32 -3.04
N LYS A 340 -64.71 43.61 -2.13
CA LYS A 340 -64.99 44.27 -0.85
C LYS A 340 -65.32 45.76 -1.01
N GLN A 341 -64.76 46.41 -2.04
CA GLN A 341 -64.94 47.84 -2.31
C GLN A 341 -66.11 48.13 -3.27
N GLN A 342 -66.44 47.23 -4.19
CA GLN A 342 -67.55 47.37 -5.13
C GLN A 342 -68.44 46.12 -5.14
N SER A 343 -69.75 46.30 -4.92
CA SER A 343 -70.78 45.27 -5.01
C SER A 343 -71.07 44.84 -6.46
N CYS A 344 -70.05 44.39 -7.19
CA CYS A 344 -70.16 43.97 -8.59
C CYS A 344 -70.37 42.46 -8.73
N GLU A 345 -71.55 42.03 -9.21
CA GLU A 345 -71.86 40.64 -9.59
C GLU A 345 -70.83 39.95 -10.51
N PRO A 346 -70.24 40.59 -11.55
CA PRO A 346 -69.29 39.90 -12.43
C PRO A 346 -67.94 39.59 -11.75
N ALA A 347 -67.59 40.27 -10.65
CA ALA A 347 -66.37 40.02 -9.91
C ALA A 347 -66.51 38.81 -8.96
N LEU A 348 -67.71 38.55 -8.43
CA LEU A 348 -67.99 37.37 -7.61
C LEU A 348 -67.85 36.06 -8.39
N GLY A 349 -68.41 35.99 -9.61
CA GLY A 349 -68.33 34.79 -10.45
C GLY A 349 -66.89 34.40 -10.79
N LYS A 350 -66.05 35.39 -11.15
CA LYS A 350 -64.61 35.17 -11.39
C LYS A 350 -63.85 34.76 -10.13
N LEU A 351 -64.22 35.30 -8.96
CA LEU A 351 -63.58 34.95 -7.69
C LEU A 351 -63.84 33.48 -7.32
N ASP A 352 -65.06 33.00 -7.50
CA ASP A 352 -65.42 31.60 -7.21
C ASP A 352 -64.77 30.62 -8.19
N GLU A 353 -64.68 30.97 -9.47
CA GLU A 353 -63.99 30.18 -10.49
C GLU A 353 -62.49 30.06 -10.19
N ILE A 354 -61.85 31.19 -9.84
CA ILE A 354 -60.43 31.20 -9.45
C ILE A 354 -60.23 30.43 -8.15
N LYS A 355 -61.08 30.61 -7.13
CA LYS A 355 -60.96 29.88 -5.86
C LYS A 355 -61.05 28.36 -6.04
N ASN A 356 -61.93 27.86 -6.91
CA ASN A 356 -62.06 26.43 -7.18
C ASN A 356 -60.86 25.84 -7.95
N SER A 357 -60.16 26.66 -8.73
CA SER A 357 -58.97 26.27 -9.49
C SER A 357 -57.65 26.46 -8.72
N SER A 358 -57.68 27.21 -7.62
CA SER A 358 -56.50 27.60 -6.83
C SER A 358 -56.06 26.51 -5.86
N SER A 359 -54.75 26.39 -5.64
CA SER A 359 -54.24 25.52 -4.56
C SER A 359 -54.64 26.06 -3.18
N TRP A 360 -54.80 25.17 -2.20
CA TRP A 360 -55.07 25.55 -0.82
C TRP A 360 -54.00 26.50 -0.24
N PHE A 361 -52.75 26.38 -0.71
CA PHE A 361 -51.66 27.29 -0.34
C PHE A 361 -51.91 28.72 -0.85
N ALA A 362 -52.29 28.89 -2.11
CA ALA A 362 -52.58 30.20 -2.69
C ALA A 362 -53.77 30.90 -1.97
N LEU A 363 -54.81 30.13 -1.61
CA LEU A 363 -55.96 30.60 -0.85
C LEU A 363 -55.61 31.02 0.59
N PHE A 364 -54.78 30.21 1.26
CA PHE A 364 -54.33 30.49 2.62
C PHE A 364 -53.55 31.81 2.69
N PHE A 365 -52.61 32.02 1.76
CA PHE A 365 -51.79 33.23 1.70
C PHE A 365 -52.56 34.47 1.27
N ALA A 366 -53.49 34.35 0.32
CA ALA A 366 -54.37 35.47 -0.06
C ALA A 366 -55.18 35.98 1.14
N SER A 367 -55.69 35.08 1.99
CA SER A 367 -56.42 35.45 3.21
C SER A 367 -55.52 36.02 4.33
N HIS A 368 -54.20 35.85 4.24
CA HIS A 368 -53.22 36.20 5.27
C HIS A 368 -52.10 37.06 4.67
N SER A 369 -52.46 38.14 3.98
CA SER A 369 -51.54 38.97 3.18
C SER A 369 -50.31 39.52 3.94
N LYS A 370 -50.38 39.63 5.27
CA LYS A 370 -49.25 40.01 6.14
C LYS A 370 -48.05 39.05 6.05
N TYR A 371 -48.28 37.82 5.63
CA TYR A 371 -47.25 36.78 5.51
C TYR A 371 -46.61 36.69 4.11
N LEU A 372 -47.02 37.50 3.13
CA LEU A 372 -46.39 37.51 1.79
C LEU A 372 -45.01 38.19 1.77
N LYS A 373 -44.78 39.23 2.59
CA LYS A 373 -43.50 40.00 2.62
C LYS A 373 -42.23 39.14 2.87
N PRO A 374 -42.19 38.20 3.82
CA PRO A 374 -41.02 37.35 4.00
C PRO A 374 -40.76 36.41 2.81
N PHE A 375 -41.81 35.99 2.09
CA PHE A 375 -41.67 35.14 0.90
C PHE A 375 -41.19 35.91 -0.33
N THR A 376 -41.61 37.17 -0.53
CA THR A 376 -41.06 38.00 -1.61
C THR A 376 -39.57 38.28 -1.39
N TRP A 377 -39.16 38.55 -0.14
CA TRP A 377 -37.74 38.67 0.21
C TRP A 377 -36.97 37.36 -0.04
N LEU A 378 -37.57 36.21 0.29
CA LEU A 378 -36.97 34.90 0.03
C LEU A 378 -36.74 34.66 -1.47
N VAL A 379 -37.70 35.04 -2.33
CA VAL A 379 -37.55 34.92 -3.80
C VAL A 379 -36.43 35.83 -4.32
N GLU A 380 -36.35 37.08 -3.85
CA GLU A 380 -35.25 37.99 -4.19
C GLU A 380 -33.89 37.44 -3.73
N PHE A 381 -33.80 36.92 -2.51
CA PHE A 381 -32.60 36.28 -1.99
C PHE A 381 -32.19 35.05 -2.83
N LEU A 382 -33.15 34.18 -3.17
CA LEU A 382 -32.93 33.01 -4.03
C LEU A 382 -32.39 33.42 -5.40
N GLN A 383 -32.85 34.53 -5.98
CA GLN A 383 -32.37 35.05 -7.25
C GLN A 383 -30.87 35.37 -7.20
N TYR A 384 -30.37 36.00 -6.12
CA TYR A 384 -28.94 36.25 -5.94
C TYR A 384 -28.15 34.94 -5.82
N VAL A 385 -28.66 33.96 -5.07
CA VAL A 385 -28.02 32.65 -4.91
C VAL A 385 -27.94 31.90 -6.24
N ILE A 386 -29.01 31.90 -7.04
CA ILE A 386 -29.07 31.24 -8.35
C ILE A 386 -28.10 31.88 -9.35
N VAL A 387 -27.84 33.19 -9.26
CA VAL A 387 -26.82 33.86 -10.07
C VAL A 387 -25.40 33.56 -9.56
N ALA A 388 -25.20 33.42 -8.25
CA ALA A 388 -23.90 33.09 -7.66
C ALA A 388 -23.45 31.67 -7.99
N ILE A 389 -24.36 30.71 -8.11
CA ILE A 389 -24.05 29.30 -8.37
C ILE A 389 -23.26 29.09 -9.67
N PRO A 390 -23.67 29.61 -10.85
CA PRO A 390 -22.89 29.52 -12.07
C PRO A 390 -21.48 30.10 -11.94
N VAL A 391 -21.31 31.22 -11.23
CA VAL A 391 -20.00 31.84 -11.01
C VAL A 391 -19.11 30.91 -10.19
N LEU A 392 -19.63 30.34 -9.10
CA LEU A 392 -18.91 29.37 -8.29
C LEU A 392 -18.56 28.09 -9.08
N VAL A 393 -19.48 27.60 -9.91
CA VAL A 393 -19.23 26.45 -10.79
C VAL A 393 -18.10 26.76 -11.78
N THR A 394 -18.09 27.94 -12.41
CA THR A 394 -17.01 28.35 -13.32
C THR A 394 -15.66 28.42 -12.59
N VAL A 395 -15.62 28.97 -11.37
CA VAL A 395 -14.39 28.99 -10.55
C VAL A 395 -13.92 27.57 -10.22
N LEU A 396 -14.83 26.68 -9.81
CA LEU A 396 -14.51 25.28 -9.51
C LEU A 396 -13.99 24.53 -10.74
N ILE A 397 -14.58 24.75 -11.92
CA ILE A 397 -14.12 24.20 -13.19
C ILE A 397 -12.71 24.72 -13.52
N ALA A 398 -12.46 26.02 -13.39
CA ALA A 398 -11.15 26.62 -13.64
C ALA A 398 -10.07 26.03 -12.71
N VAL A 399 -10.40 25.84 -11.42
CA VAL A 399 -9.52 25.16 -10.45
C VAL A 399 -9.28 23.71 -10.87
N ALA A 400 -10.32 22.96 -11.22
CA ALA A 400 -10.20 21.56 -11.64
C ALA A 400 -9.30 21.41 -12.88
N SER A 401 -9.48 22.28 -13.87
CA SER A 401 -8.67 22.33 -15.10
C SER A 401 -7.22 22.70 -14.80
N ARG A 402 -6.98 23.75 -14.02
CA ARG A 402 -5.63 24.25 -13.69
C ARG A 402 -4.78 23.22 -12.94
N PHE A 403 -5.35 22.51 -11.98
CA PHE A 403 -4.58 21.56 -11.16
C PHE A 403 -4.45 20.17 -11.79
N ASN A 404 -5.33 19.85 -12.76
CA ASN A 404 -5.32 18.62 -13.56
C ASN A 404 -5.16 17.34 -12.70
N ALA A 405 -5.82 17.33 -11.53
CA ALA A 405 -5.67 16.27 -10.52
C ALA A 405 -6.09 14.88 -11.06
N GLY A 406 -7.03 14.84 -12.01
CA GLY A 406 -7.46 13.60 -12.66
C GLY A 406 -6.36 12.94 -13.47
N GLN A 407 -5.68 13.67 -14.36
CA GLN A 407 -4.58 13.10 -15.16
C GLN A 407 -3.40 12.67 -14.26
N LYS A 408 -3.04 13.49 -13.26
CA LYS A 408 -1.99 13.12 -12.30
C LYS A 408 -2.33 11.85 -11.52
N TRP A 409 -3.59 11.67 -11.14
CA TRP A 409 -4.06 10.45 -10.49
C TRP A 409 -3.87 9.22 -11.38
N ILE A 410 -4.32 9.28 -12.64
CA ILE A 410 -4.21 8.17 -13.60
C ILE A 410 -2.74 7.78 -13.80
N LEU A 411 -1.86 8.76 -14.07
CA LEU A 411 -0.44 8.54 -14.32
C LEU A 411 0.28 7.93 -13.10
N LEU A 412 0.05 8.48 -11.90
CA LEU A 412 0.65 7.95 -10.67
C LEU A 412 0.16 6.55 -10.33
N ARG A 413 -1.14 6.31 -10.49
CA ARG A 413 -1.72 4.97 -10.23
C ARG A 413 -1.17 3.95 -11.22
N SER A 414 -0.98 4.35 -12.48
CA SER A 414 -0.40 3.50 -13.52
C SER A 414 1.00 3.05 -13.20
N ASN A 415 1.87 3.99 -12.88
CA ASN A 415 3.24 3.67 -12.53
C ASN A 415 3.34 2.87 -11.24
N ALA A 416 2.43 3.08 -10.29
CA ALA A 416 2.34 2.24 -9.09
C ALA A 416 1.98 0.78 -9.45
N GLU A 417 0.94 0.54 -10.27
CA GLU A 417 0.55 -0.82 -10.63
C GLU A 417 1.57 -1.52 -11.53
N THR A 418 2.19 -0.82 -12.48
CA THR A 418 3.29 -1.38 -13.29
C THR A 418 4.50 -1.74 -12.43
N LEU A 419 4.89 -0.86 -11.49
CA LEU A 419 6.00 -1.15 -10.58
C LEU A 419 5.67 -2.31 -9.64
N LYS A 420 4.41 -2.44 -9.21
CA LYS A 420 3.95 -3.57 -8.41
C LYS A 420 4.04 -4.89 -9.18
N SER A 421 3.57 -4.91 -10.44
CA SER A 421 3.74 -6.06 -11.35
C SER A 421 5.21 -6.46 -11.47
N GLU A 422 6.09 -5.47 -11.67
CA GLU A 422 7.53 -5.70 -11.82
C GLU A 422 8.18 -6.28 -10.54
N ILE A 423 7.79 -5.78 -9.37
CA ILE A 423 8.20 -6.33 -8.07
C ILE A 423 7.82 -7.81 -7.94
N PHE A 424 6.61 -8.19 -8.34
CA PHE A 424 6.16 -9.58 -8.25
C PHE A 424 6.87 -10.48 -9.27
N ARG A 425 7.15 -10.00 -10.48
CA ARG A 425 7.97 -10.71 -11.49
C ARG A 425 9.39 -10.95 -11.00
N TYR A 426 10.01 -9.93 -10.41
CA TYR A 426 11.34 -10.04 -9.81
C TYR A 426 11.37 -11.06 -8.67
N ARG A 427 10.40 -10.96 -7.75
CA ARG A 427 10.33 -11.85 -6.58
C ARG A 427 10.05 -13.30 -6.98
N ALA A 428 9.27 -13.55 -8.02
CA ALA A 428 9.02 -14.90 -8.53
C ALA A 428 10.13 -15.41 -9.46
N GLN A 429 11.19 -14.62 -9.71
CA GLN A 429 12.29 -14.94 -10.63
C GLN A 429 11.79 -15.38 -12.02
N ALA A 430 10.74 -14.73 -12.49
CA ALA A 430 10.06 -15.09 -13.72
C ALA A 430 10.53 -14.24 -14.91
N ASN A 431 10.45 -14.81 -16.10
CA ASN A 431 10.74 -14.17 -17.38
C ASN A 431 12.17 -13.59 -17.41
N VAL A 432 12.32 -12.26 -17.52
CA VAL A 432 13.63 -11.59 -17.58
C VAL A 432 14.49 -11.79 -16.33
N TYR A 433 13.90 -12.28 -15.24
CA TYR A 433 14.56 -12.51 -13.96
C TYR A 433 14.96 -13.97 -13.71
N ASN A 434 14.75 -14.86 -14.68
CA ASN A 434 15.17 -16.24 -14.55
C ASN A 434 16.71 -16.38 -14.52
N ALA A 435 17.20 -17.50 -13.99
CA ALA A 435 18.64 -17.73 -13.82
C ALA A 435 19.38 -17.81 -15.17
N GLU A 436 18.75 -18.41 -16.19
CA GLU A 436 19.34 -18.61 -17.52
C GLU A 436 19.59 -17.30 -18.29
N GLN A 437 18.68 -16.33 -18.18
CA GLN A 437 18.84 -15.02 -18.84
C GLN A 437 19.71 -14.06 -18.03
N SER A 438 20.07 -14.41 -16.79
CA SER A 438 20.79 -13.52 -15.86
C SER A 438 22.28 -13.86 -15.74
N VAL A 439 22.80 -14.58 -16.73
CA VAL A 439 24.21 -15.01 -16.82
C VAL A 439 25.13 -13.83 -17.13
N GLU A 440 24.73 -12.90 -18.01
CA GLU A 440 25.55 -11.73 -18.39
C GLU A 440 25.26 -10.48 -17.54
N THR A 441 23.99 -10.26 -17.18
CA THR A 441 23.53 -9.08 -16.45
C THR A 441 22.81 -9.51 -15.17
N SER A 442 23.18 -8.92 -14.03
CA SER A 442 22.56 -9.28 -12.74
C SER A 442 21.05 -9.00 -12.73
N ILE A 443 20.31 -9.84 -12.01
CA ILE A 443 18.85 -9.73 -11.82
C ILE A 443 18.50 -8.34 -11.25
N GLU A 444 19.30 -7.83 -10.32
CA GLU A 444 19.13 -6.50 -9.74
C GLU A 444 19.38 -5.38 -10.74
N SER A 445 20.35 -5.53 -11.65
CA SER A 445 20.58 -4.51 -12.69
C SER A 445 19.39 -4.41 -13.63
N LYS A 446 18.77 -5.54 -13.99
CA LYS A 446 17.54 -5.57 -14.79
C LYS A 446 16.37 -4.91 -14.07
N LEU A 447 16.20 -5.19 -12.77
CA LEU A 447 15.16 -4.53 -11.97
C LEU A 447 15.39 -3.01 -11.92
N ALA A 448 16.63 -2.58 -11.72
CA ALA A 448 16.96 -1.15 -11.71
C ALA A 448 16.69 -0.47 -13.07
N GLU A 449 16.99 -1.16 -14.18
CA GLU A 449 16.69 -0.68 -15.53
C GLU A 449 15.18 -0.54 -15.76
N ASN A 450 14.40 -1.56 -15.39
CA ASN A 450 12.94 -1.53 -15.54
C ASN A 450 12.30 -0.46 -14.63
N MET A 451 12.76 -0.32 -13.38
CA MET A 451 12.33 0.76 -12.47
C MET A 451 12.64 2.14 -13.06
N HIS A 452 13.83 2.31 -13.62
CA HIS A 452 14.24 3.56 -14.25
C HIS A 452 13.35 3.87 -15.45
N ALA A 453 13.09 2.90 -16.33
CA ALA A 453 12.20 3.05 -17.49
C ALA A 453 10.77 3.46 -17.08
N ILE A 454 10.22 2.85 -16.04
CA ILE A 454 8.91 3.22 -15.46
C ILE A 454 8.96 4.68 -14.98
N SER A 455 10.00 5.06 -14.22
CA SER A 455 10.10 6.41 -13.67
C SER A 455 10.26 7.51 -14.73
N GLN A 456 10.96 7.24 -15.83
CA GLN A 456 11.20 8.21 -16.90
C GLN A 456 9.91 8.69 -17.55
N TYR A 457 8.90 7.82 -17.64
CA TYR A 457 7.60 8.18 -18.19
C TYR A 457 6.93 9.29 -17.38
N LEU A 458 7.05 9.29 -16.04
CA LEU A 458 6.46 10.33 -15.19
C LEU A 458 7.16 11.68 -15.32
N ILE A 459 8.48 11.70 -15.55
CA ILE A 459 9.28 12.93 -15.65
C ILE A 459 8.78 13.82 -16.80
N GLN A 460 8.29 13.21 -17.88
CA GLN A 460 7.81 13.89 -19.07
C GLN A 460 6.35 14.38 -18.97
N THR A 461 5.71 14.26 -17.79
CA THR A 461 4.28 14.55 -17.61
C THR A 461 4.02 15.65 -16.59
N ASP A 462 2.77 16.12 -16.53
CA ASP A 462 2.26 17.08 -15.53
C ASP A 462 2.51 16.69 -14.07
N VAL A 463 2.81 15.41 -13.80
CA VAL A 463 3.20 14.94 -12.46
C VAL A 463 4.47 15.64 -11.99
N ASN A 464 5.43 15.90 -12.88
CA ASN A 464 6.69 16.57 -12.57
C ASN A 464 6.50 18.03 -12.11
N MET A 465 5.38 18.65 -12.48
CA MET A 465 5.00 20.00 -12.02
C MET A 465 4.43 20.02 -10.59
N SER A 466 4.41 18.87 -9.89
CA SER A 466 3.82 18.72 -8.55
C SER A 466 4.79 18.06 -7.58
N ALA A 467 4.90 18.60 -6.37
CA ALA A 467 5.69 17.96 -5.32
C ALA A 467 5.03 16.65 -4.86
N LEU A 468 5.74 15.53 -5.03
CA LEU A 468 5.38 14.24 -4.45
C LEU A 468 5.69 14.25 -2.95
N LYS A 469 4.72 13.82 -2.13
CA LYS A 469 4.97 13.63 -0.70
C LYS A 469 5.74 12.33 -0.48
N PRO A 470 6.80 12.33 0.35
CA PRO A 470 7.49 11.10 0.70
C PRO A 470 6.59 10.21 1.54
N TYR A 471 6.71 8.90 1.34
CA TYR A 471 6.03 7.90 2.14
C TYR A 471 6.75 7.72 3.49
N LYS A 472 5.98 7.55 4.57
CA LYS A 472 6.51 7.44 5.95
C LYS A 472 5.96 6.21 6.72
N GLY A 473 5.32 5.28 6.02
CA GLY A 473 4.75 4.08 6.63
C GLY A 473 5.68 2.86 6.56
N PRO A 474 5.24 1.70 7.07
CA PRO A 474 5.97 0.45 6.90
C PRO A 474 5.98 0.03 5.43
N LEU A 475 7.01 -0.73 5.06
CA LEU A 475 7.17 -1.35 3.74
C LEU A 475 7.04 -2.87 3.89
N PRO A 476 6.37 -3.57 2.95
CA PRO A 476 5.52 -3.00 1.89
C PRO A 476 4.33 -2.22 2.48
N PRO A 477 3.80 -1.21 1.76
CA PRO A 477 2.63 -0.46 2.23
C PRO A 477 1.41 -1.38 2.37
N ARG A 478 0.46 -0.98 3.22
CA ARG A 478 -0.79 -1.73 3.41
C ARG A 478 -1.51 -1.91 2.06
N TYR A 479 -1.92 -3.14 1.73
CA TYR A 479 -2.47 -3.56 0.43
C TYR A 479 -1.45 -3.66 -0.73
N GLY A 480 -0.17 -3.47 -0.46
CA GLY A 480 0.94 -3.78 -1.38
C GLY A 480 1.09 -5.29 -1.59
N THR A 481 0.99 -6.06 -0.50
CA THR A 481 1.06 -7.53 -0.48
C THR A 481 -0.12 -8.13 0.29
N ALA A 482 -0.29 -9.46 0.19
CA ALA A 482 -1.20 -10.20 1.05
C ALA A 482 -0.79 -10.09 2.53
N GLU A 483 -1.72 -10.26 3.48
CA GLU A 483 -1.46 -10.05 4.92
C GLU A 483 -0.35 -10.95 5.51
N ASN A 484 -0.09 -12.10 4.89
CA ASN A 484 0.94 -13.06 5.28
C ASN A 484 2.23 -12.96 4.46
N ASP A 485 2.37 -11.94 3.62
CA ASP A 485 3.54 -11.76 2.76
C ASP A 485 4.38 -10.55 3.18
N GLU A 486 5.62 -10.83 3.61
CA GLU A 486 6.62 -9.84 4.02
C GLU A 486 7.06 -8.91 2.88
N GLY A 487 6.86 -9.30 1.62
CA GLY A 487 7.16 -8.46 0.46
C GLY A 487 8.62 -8.47 -0.02
N PHE A 488 9.55 -9.06 0.73
CA PHE A 488 10.98 -9.02 0.42
C PHE A 488 11.60 -10.36 0.04
N SER A 489 10.93 -11.48 0.29
CA SER A 489 11.47 -12.78 -0.10
C SER A 489 11.22 -13.08 -1.57
N VAL A 490 12.13 -13.90 -2.12
CA VAL A 490 11.86 -14.71 -3.32
C VAL A 490 10.60 -15.55 -3.08
N LEU A 491 9.79 -15.71 -4.12
CA LEU A 491 8.52 -16.42 -4.11
C LEU A 491 8.67 -17.72 -4.89
N SER A 492 8.39 -18.85 -4.24
CA SER A 492 8.13 -20.10 -4.95
C SER A 492 6.82 -19.97 -5.76
N PRO A 493 6.59 -20.80 -6.78
CA PRO A 493 5.36 -20.78 -7.56
C PRO A 493 4.08 -20.92 -6.70
N GLU A 494 4.12 -21.77 -5.68
CA GLU A 494 3.01 -22.00 -4.75
C GLU A 494 2.77 -20.79 -3.85
N ARG A 495 3.86 -20.16 -3.39
CA ARG A 495 3.75 -18.94 -2.58
C ARG A 495 3.19 -17.81 -3.44
N TYR A 496 3.69 -17.62 -4.67
CA TYR A 496 3.16 -16.65 -5.62
C TYR A 496 1.66 -16.86 -5.89
N LEU A 497 1.24 -18.10 -6.15
CA LEU A 497 -0.17 -18.43 -6.39
C LEU A 497 -1.05 -18.02 -5.20
N ASN A 498 -0.62 -18.30 -3.97
CA ASN A 498 -1.39 -17.98 -2.77
C ASN A 498 -1.36 -16.47 -2.44
N THR A 499 -0.21 -15.81 -2.53
CA THR A 499 -0.04 -14.42 -2.08
C THR A 499 -0.42 -13.39 -3.13
N ARG A 500 -0.41 -13.74 -4.41
CA ARG A 500 -0.67 -12.82 -5.53
C ARG A 500 -1.92 -13.21 -6.31
N LEU A 501 -1.96 -14.41 -6.88
CA LEU A 501 -3.07 -14.82 -7.75
C LEU A 501 -4.37 -14.96 -6.95
N GLU A 502 -4.38 -15.76 -5.89
CA GLU A 502 -5.56 -16.02 -5.07
C GLU A 502 -6.04 -14.77 -4.32
N ASP A 503 -5.14 -13.95 -3.80
CA ASP A 503 -5.50 -12.66 -3.19
C ASP A 503 -6.28 -11.77 -4.18
N GLN A 504 -5.78 -11.62 -5.41
CA GLN A 504 -6.43 -10.81 -6.44
C GLN A 504 -7.73 -11.44 -6.94
N LEU A 505 -7.77 -12.76 -7.15
CA LEU A 505 -8.99 -13.48 -7.52
C LEU A 505 -10.10 -13.26 -6.48
N ASN A 506 -9.77 -13.43 -5.19
CA ASN A 506 -10.71 -13.20 -4.10
C ASN A 506 -11.18 -11.75 -4.02
N TYR A 507 -10.28 -10.78 -4.27
CA TYR A 507 -10.65 -9.38 -4.38
C TYR A 507 -11.68 -9.14 -5.49
N TYR A 508 -11.44 -9.63 -6.72
CA TYR A 508 -12.34 -9.42 -7.84
C TYR A 508 -13.69 -10.11 -7.65
N VAL A 509 -13.72 -11.38 -7.20
CA VAL A 509 -14.96 -12.11 -6.91
C VAL A 509 -15.79 -11.41 -5.84
N LYS A 510 -15.15 -10.92 -4.77
CA LYS A 510 -15.87 -10.16 -3.73
C LYS A 510 -16.39 -8.82 -4.26
N LYS A 511 -15.63 -8.15 -5.13
CA LYS A 511 -16.01 -6.86 -5.71
C LYS A 511 -17.15 -6.97 -6.70
N THR A 512 -17.21 -8.01 -7.52
CA THR A 512 -18.31 -8.21 -8.48
C THR A 512 -19.64 -8.38 -7.74
N LEU A 513 -19.69 -9.19 -6.69
CA LEU A 513 -20.88 -9.34 -5.84
C LEU A 513 -21.32 -8.03 -5.17
N GLN A 514 -20.36 -7.18 -4.77
CA GLN A 514 -20.67 -5.87 -4.20
C GLN A 514 -21.25 -4.91 -5.24
N LEU A 515 -20.67 -4.88 -6.44
CA LEU A 515 -21.12 -4.01 -7.54
C LEU A 515 -22.50 -4.43 -8.05
N GLU A 516 -22.77 -5.72 -8.19
CA GLU A 516 -24.09 -6.23 -8.60
C GLU A 516 -25.19 -5.81 -7.59
N ARG A 517 -24.94 -5.98 -6.29
CA ARG A 517 -25.86 -5.51 -5.24
C ARG A 517 -26.03 -4.01 -5.23
N GLN A 518 -24.99 -3.25 -5.57
CA GLN A 518 -25.08 -1.79 -5.67
C GLN A 518 -25.93 -1.38 -6.87
N TRP A 519 -25.65 -1.93 -8.04
CA TRP A 519 -26.39 -1.68 -9.27
C TRP A 519 -27.88 -2.00 -9.10
N SER A 520 -28.20 -3.19 -8.60
CA SER A 520 -29.59 -3.63 -8.38
C SER A 520 -30.35 -2.71 -7.42
N ARG A 521 -29.74 -2.31 -6.30
CA ARG A 521 -30.38 -1.40 -5.33
C ARG A 521 -30.73 -0.04 -5.93
N TRP A 522 -29.83 0.55 -6.72
CA TRP A 522 -30.09 1.84 -7.35
C TRP A 522 -31.12 1.74 -8.48
N GLN A 523 -31.12 0.64 -9.22
CA GLN A 523 -32.12 0.39 -10.25
C GLN A 523 -33.53 0.28 -9.66
N TRP A 524 -33.67 -0.45 -8.55
CA TRP A 524 -34.93 -0.51 -7.80
C TRP A 524 -35.35 0.86 -7.23
N ALA A 525 -34.40 1.67 -6.77
CA ALA A 525 -34.69 3.03 -6.31
C ALA A 525 -35.23 3.91 -7.46
N ILE A 526 -34.65 3.81 -8.66
CA ILE A 526 -35.13 4.51 -9.85
C ILE A 526 -36.57 4.08 -10.19
N TYR A 527 -36.86 2.78 -10.19
CA TYR A 527 -38.20 2.28 -10.49
C TYR A 527 -39.24 2.70 -9.45
N LEU A 528 -38.88 2.64 -8.15
CA LEU A 528 -39.77 3.08 -7.07
C LEU A 528 -40.04 4.59 -7.13
N LEU A 529 -39.01 5.41 -7.37
CA LEU A 529 -39.17 6.86 -7.50
C LEU A 529 -39.97 7.24 -8.75
N GLY A 530 -39.70 6.59 -9.89
CA GLY A 530 -40.45 6.78 -11.12
C GLY A 530 -41.93 6.43 -10.95
N GLY A 531 -42.22 5.27 -10.36
CA GLY A 531 -43.60 4.86 -10.05
C GLY A 531 -44.29 5.79 -9.05
N THR A 532 -43.57 6.27 -8.04
CA THR A 532 -44.09 7.26 -7.08
C THR A 532 -44.42 8.58 -7.77
N GLY A 533 -43.57 9.04 -8.70
CA GLY A 533 -43.82 10.23 -9.51
C GLY A 533 -45.11 10.12 -10.33
N THR A 534 -45.35 8.97 -10.96
CA THR A 534 -46.60 8.70 -11.70
C THR A 534 -47.83 8.71 -10.78
N LEU A 535 -47.75 8.13 -9.58
CA LEU A 535 -48.84 8.15 -8.60
C LEU A 535 -49.14 9.55 -8.06
N LEU A 536 -48.11 10.37 -7.83
CA LEU A 536 -48.25 11.76 -7.39
C LEU A 536 -48.91 12.63 -8.46
N ALA A 537 -48.60 12.39 -9.74
CA ALA A 537 -49.24 13.05 -10.87
C ALA A 537 -50.75 12.79 -10.90
N ALA A 538 -51.16 11.54 -10.66
CA ALA A 538 -52.58 11.18 -10.60
C ALA A 538 -53.36 11.88 -9.46
N ARG A 539 -52.67 12.39 -8.43
CA ARG A 539 -53.27 13.06 -7.27
C ARG A 539 -53.16 14.60 -7.33
N GLY A 540 -52.74 15.16 -8.47
CA GLY A 540 -52.60 16.61 -8.67
C GLY A 540 -51.48 17.26 -7.86
N GLN A 541 -50.50 16.48 -7.37
CA GLN A 541 -49.39 16.94 -6.54
C GLN A 541 -48.20 17.37 -7.41
N GLU A 542 -48.41 18.36 -8.28
CA GLU A 542 -47.47 18.75 -9.34
C GLU A 542 -46.07 19.11 -8.83
N LEU A 543 -45.98 19.74 -7.64
CA LEU A 543 -44.71 20.12 -7.02
C LEU A 543 -43.80 18.92 -6.73
N TRP A 544 -44.39 17.76 -6.38
CA TRP A 544 -43.64 16.57 -5.99
C TRP A 544 -43.14 15.76 -7.20
N ILE A 545 -43.77 15.91 -8.37
CA ILE A 545 -43.37 15.24 -9.62
C ILE A 545 -41.97 15.71 -10.04
N ALA A 546 -41.71 17.01 -9.95
CA ALA A 546 -40.43 17.61 -10.27
C ALA A 546 -39.31 17.06 -9.36
N LEU A 547 -39.59 16.88 -8.08
CA LEU A 547 -38.66 16.29 -7.12
C LEU A 547 -38.32 14.84 -7.47
N THR A 548 -39.33 14.00 -7.70
CA THR A 548 -39.10 12.58 -8.04
C THR A 548 -38.36 12.41 -9.37
N THR A 549 -38.68 13.22 -10.37
CA THR A 549 -38.01 13.19 -11.68
C THR A 549 -36.57 13.66 -11.57
N GLY A 550 -36.32 14.72 -10.80
CA GLY A 550 -34.97 15.22 -10.51
C GLY A 550 -34.12 14.19 -9.76
N MET A 551 -34.69 13.47 -8.79
CA MET A 551 -34.00 12.38 -8.09
C MET A 551 -33.66 11.21 -9.02
N VAL A 552 -34.59 10.79 -9.89
CA VAL A 552 -34.34 9.74 -10.89
C VAL A 552 -33.19 10.18 -11.82
N ALA A 553 -33.24 11.40 -12.36
CA ALA A 553 -32.18 11.91 -13.22
C ALA A 553 -30.82 11.97 -12.49
N ALA A 554 -30.80 12.40 -11.23
CA ALA A 554 -29.59 12.45 -10.41
C ALA A 554 -28.99 11.06 -10.17
N ILE A 555 -29.81 10.06 -9.82
CA ILE A 555 -29.35 8.68 -9.60
C ILE A 555 -28.86 8.07 -10.92
N THR A 556 -29.57 8.26 -12.03
CA THR A 556 -29.17 7.78 -13.35
C THR A 556 -27.82 8.36 -13.78
N ASN A 557 -27.64 9.67 -13.62
CA ASN A 557 -26.36 10.33 -13.92
C ASN A 557 -25.23 9.84 -13.00
N TYR A 558 -25.53 9.61 -11.72
CA TYR A 558 -24.55 9.07 -10.78
C TYR A 558 -24.13 7.63 -11.13
N LEU A 559 -25.07 6.77 -11.54
CA LEU A 559 -24.77 5.41 -11.99
C LEU A 559 -23.94 5.39 -13.27
N ALA A 560 -24.29 6.24 -14.24
CA ALA A 560 -23.54 6.40 -15.48
C ALA A 560 -22.11 6.87 -15.21
N TYR A 561 -21.92 7.85 -14.31
CA TYR A 561 -20.61 8.33 -13.90
C TYR A 561 -19.74 7.24 -13.23
N GLN A 562 -20.35 6.41 -12.39
CA GLN A 562 -19.63 5.33 -11.70
C GLN A 562 -19.28 4.14 -12.61
N GLN A 563 -19.84 4.08 -13.82
CA GLN A 563 -19.63 3.00 -14.80
C GLN A 563 -19.78 1.61 -14.16
N VAL A 564 -20.81 1.43 -13.32
CA VAL A 564 -20.95 0.26 -12.46
C VAL A 564 -21.06 -1.03 -13.29
N GLN A 565 -21.76 -0.97 -14.42
CA GLN A 565 -22.02 -2.11 -15.29
C GLN A 565 -20.77 -2.52 -16.08
N GLU A 566 -20.02 -1.55 -16.60
CA GLU A 566 -18.76 -1.76 -17.31
C GLU A 566 -17.72 -2.37 -16.35
N ARG A 567 -17.62 -1.82 -15.14
CA ARG A 567 -16.71 -2.33 -14.09
C ARG A 567 -17.08 -3.74 -13.63
N LEU A 568 -18.37 -4.02 -13.45
CA LEU A 568 -18.84 -5.37 -13.10
C LEU A 568 -18.43 -6.38 -14.18
N THR A 569 -18.63 -6.03 -15.45
CA THR A 569 -18.29 -6.88 -16.60
C THR A 569 -16.78 -7.16 -16.64
N LYS A 570 -15.96 -6.11 -16.52
CA LYS A 570 -14.50 -6.25 -16.51
C LYS A 570 -13.99 -7.08 -15.34
N TYR A 571 -14.47 -6.83 -14.12
CA TYR A 571 -14.02 -7.60 -12.96
C TYR A 571 -14.43 -9.08 -13.06
N ASN A 572 -15.58 -9.40 -13.65
CA ASN A 572 -15.97 -10.78 -13.94
C ASN A 572 -15.04 -11.42 -14.98
N GLN A 573 -14.67 -10.70 -16.04
CA GLN A 573 -13.71 -11.18 -17.04
C GLN A 573 -12.33 -11.43 -16.41
N THR A 574 -11.81 -10.50 -15.61
CA THR A 574 -10.54 -10.64 -14.89
C THR A 574 -10.57 -11.82 -13.93
N ALA A 575 -11.63 -11.96 -13.11
CA ALA A 575 -11.78 -13.10 -12.21
C ALA A 575 -11.81 -14.44 -12.97
N THR A 576 -12.49 -14.48 -14.12
CA THR A 576 -12.54 -15.68 -14.97
C THR A 576 -11.17 -16.01 -15.56
N ARG A 577 -10.42 -15.01 -16.07
CA ARG A 577 -9.06 -15.20 -16.61
C ARG A 577 -8.10 -15.69 -15.52
N LEU A 578 -8.12 -15.10 -14.32
CA LEU A 578 -7.30 -15.54 -13.19
C LEU A 578 -7.66 -16.96 -12.74
N ALA A 579 -8.95 -17.29 -12.66
CA ALA A 579 -9.38 -18.64 -12.33
C ALA A 579 -8.94 -19.67 -13.39
N HIS A 580 -8.94 -19.30 -14.67
CA HIS A 580 -8.42 -20.16 -15.74
C HIS A 580 -6.93 -20.44 -15.58
N ILE A 581 -6.11 -19.41 -15.30
CA ILE A 581 -4.66 -19.57 -15.04
C ILE A 581 -4.44 -20.50 -13.84
N ARG A 582 -5.15 -20.27 -12.74
CA ARG A 582 -5.08 -21.15 -11.57
C ARG A 582 -5.43 -22.60 -11.93
N ASN A 583 -6.56 -22.80 -12.60
CA ASN A 583 -7.02 -24.15 -12.95
C ASN A 583 -6.02 -24.86 -13.87
N TRP A 584 -5.43 -24.14 -14.83
CA TRP A 584 -4.34 -24.64 -15.67
C TRP A 584 -3.13 -25.07 -14.84
N TRP A 585 -2.66 -24.21 -13.92
CA TRP A 585 -1.53 -24.52 -13.04
C TRP A 585 -1.78 -25.75 -12.17
N THR A 586 -2.96 -25.84 -11.57
CA THR A 586 -3.34 -26.98 -10.72
C THR A 586 -3.50 -28.29 -11.49
N ALA A 587 -3.69 -28.23 -12.81
CA ALA A 587 -3.80 -29.41 -13.66
C ALA A 587 -2.44 -29.98 -14.07
N LEU A 588 -1.35 -29.22 -13.94
CA LEU A 588 0.01 -29.67 -14.23
C LEU A 588 0.50 -30.67 -13.17
N SER A 589 1.30 -31.63 -13.60
CA SER A 589 2.04 -32.52 -12.68
C SER A 589 3.16 -31.76 -11.95
N ALA A 590 3.64 -32.28 -10.82
CA ALA A 590 4.73 -31.65 -10.07
C ALA A 590 6.02 -31.46 -10.91
N ALA A 591 6.33 -32.42 -11.79
CA ALA A 591 7.45 -32.32 -12.72
C ALA A 591 7.26 -31.23 -13.79
N GLU A 592 6.02 -30.95 -14.18
CA GLU A 592 5.72 -29.84 -15.09
C GLU A 592 5.70 -28.49 -14.37
N GLN A 593 5.24 -28.44 -13.12
CA GLN A 593 5.26 -27.22 -12.30
C GLN A 593 6.70 -26.77 -11.99
N ALA A 594 7.64 -27.70 -11.87
CA ALA A 594 9.06 -27.40 -11.69
C ALA A 594 9.74 -26.81 -12.94
N LYS A 595 9.12 -26.87 -14.13
CA LYS A 595 9.72 -26.32 -15.35
C LYS A 595 9.66 -24.80 -15.34
N GLN A 596 10.81 -24.15 -15.49
CA GLN A 596 10.92 -22.68 -15.53
C GLN A 596 9.96 -22.04 -16.55
N ALA A 597 9.80 -22.63 -17.73
CA ALA A 597 8.88 -22.12 -18.75
C ALA A 597 7.40 -22.05 -18.27
N ASN A 598 6.97 -23.00 -17.43
CA ASN A 598 5.62 -22.97 -16.86
C ASN A 598 5.51 -21.96 -15.71
N ILE A 599 6.57 -21.80 -14.90
CA ILE A 599 6.64 -20.77 -13.85
C ILE A 599 6.57 -19.38 -14.48
N ASP A 600 7.37 -19.15 -15.53
CA ASP A 600 7.37 -17.92 -16.30
C ASP A 600 5.97 -17.62 -16.85
N LYS A 601 5.32 -18.63 -17.44
CA LYS A 601 3.96 -18.51 -17.95
C LYS A 601 2.95 -18.18 -16.85
N LEU A 602 3.00 -18.86 -15.70
CA LEU A 602 2.11 -18.58 -14.57
C LEU A 602 2.17 -17.10 -14.16
N VAL A 603 3.38 -16.60 -13.96
CA VAL A 603 3.62 -15.24 -13.45
C VAL A 603 3.32 -14.20 -14.53
N VAL A 604 3.78 -14.41 -15.76
CA VAL A 604 3.56 -13.48 -16.87
C VAL A 604 2.08 -13.37 -17.20
N ASP A 605 1.37 -14.49 -17.39
CA ASP A 605 -0.06 -14.47 -17.70
C ASP A 605 -0.86 -13.82 -16.56
N THR A 606 -0.48 -14.07 -15.29
CA THR A 606 -1.16 -13.46 -14.14
C THR A 606 -0.95 -11.95 -14.10
N GLU A 607 0.29 -11.48 -14.19
CA GLU A 607 0.57 -10.05 -14.15
C GLU A 607 0.04 -9.32 -15.40
N GLU A 608 0.04 -9.96 -16.58
CA GLU A 608 -0.57 -9.40 -17.79
C GLU A 608 -2.08 -9.24 -17.65
N VAL A 609 -2.80 -10.23 -17.08
CA VAL A 609 -4.24 -10.11 -16.80
C VAL A 609 -4.54 -8.93 -15.87
N LEU A 610 -3.70 -8.72 -14.85
CA LEU A 610 -3.84 -7.62 -13.90
C LEU A 610 -3.51 -6.26 -14.56
N GLU A 611 -2.47 -6.21 -15.38
CA GLU A 611 -2.11 -5.02 -16.14
C GLU A 611 -3.16 -4.65 -17.21
N ASP A 612 -3.73 -5.63 -17.91
CA ASP A 612 -4.77 -5.44 -18.92
C ASP A 612 -6.02 -4.80 -18.35
N GLU A 613 -6.48 -5.31 -17.20
CA GLU A 613 -7.61 -4.74 -16.46
C GLU A 613 -7.36 -3.26 -16.18
N PHE A 614 -6.17 -2.98 -15.64
CA PHE A 614 -5.78 -1.64 -15.26
C PHE A 614 -5.61 -0.70 -16.46
N LYS A 615 -4.95 -1.14 -17.55
CA LYS A 615 -4.80 -0.39 -18.81
C LYS A 615 -6.16 -0.07 -19.43
N SER A 616 -7.06 -1.05 -19.43
CA SER A 616 -8.39 -0.87 -19.95
C SER A 616 -9.20 0.12 -19.09
N TRP A 617 -9.02 0.12 -17.78
CA TRP A 617 -9.58 1.13 -16.88
C TRP A 617 -8.97 2.52 -17.13
N MET A 618 -7.66 2.62 -17.38
CA MET A 618 -7.01 3.89 -17.71
C MET A 618 -7.56 4.52 -18.98
N LEU A 619 -7.67 3.76 -20.07
CA LEU A 619 -8.19 4.27 -21.35
C LEU A 619 -9.60 4.84 -21.19
N GLN A 620 -10.47 4.10 -20.48
CA GLN A 620 -11.81 4.58 -20.17
C GLN A 620 -11.80 5.84 -19.30
N MET A 621 -10.92 5.90 -18.31
CA MET A 621 -10.80 7.07 -17.46
C MET A 621 -10.26 8.27 -18.24
N GLU A 622 -9.30 8.07 -19.15
CA GLU A 622 -8.76 9.12 -20.01
C GLU A 622 -9.82 9.67 -20.96
N GLU A 623 -10.63 8.80 -21.57
CA GLU A 623 -11.81 9.18 -22.37
C GLU A 623 -12.87 9.91 -21.52
N THR A 624 -13.11 9.43 -20.29
CA THR A 624 -14.01 10.11 -19.35
C THR A 624 -13.46 11.49 -18.97
N MET A 625 -12.14 11.62 -18.84
CA MET A 625 -11.49 12.90 -18.52
C MET A 625 -11.52 13.87 -19.69
N SER A 626 -11.35 13.40 -20.93
CA SER A 626 -11.44 14.26 -22.12
C SER A 626 -12.87 14.74 -22.34
N THR A 627 -13.85 13.85 -22.25
CA THR A 627 -15.28 14.21 -22.36
C THR A 627 -15.70 15.20 -21.27
N LEU A 628 -15.27 14.99 -20.02
CA LEU A 628 -15.51 15.95 -18.94
C LEU A 628 -14.88 17.32 -19.21
N LYS A 629 -13.68 17.39 -19.78
CA LYS A 629 -13.03 18.66 -20.15
C LYS A 629 -13.82 19.38 -21.26
N ASP A 630 -14.28 18.66 -22.26
CA ASP A 630 -15.07 19.22 -23.37
C ASP A 630 -16.43 19.73 -22.91
N GLU A 631 -17.12 18.98 -22.04
CA GLU A 631 -18.39 19.41 -21.46
C GLU A 631 -18.23 20.66 -20.58
N GLN A 632 -17.14 20.72 -19.79
CA GLN A 632 -16.80 21.88 -18.98
C GLN A 632 -16.50 23.12 -19.82
N ALA A 633 -15.76 22.98 -20.93
CA ALA A 633 -15.47 24.07 -21.86
C ALA A 633 -16.76 24.62 -22.49
N LYS A 634 -17.63 23.73 -22.99
CA LYS A 634 -18.94 24.11 -23.54
C LYS A 634 -19.83 24.80 -22.51
N ALA A 635 -19.80 24.35 -21.25
CA ALA A 635 -20.56 24.98 -20.17
C ALA A 635 -20.05 26.40 -19.85
N ALA A 636 -18.72 26.60 -19.85
CA ALA A 636 -18.10 27.90 -19.65
C ALA A 636 -18.45 28.88 -20.80
N GLU A 637 -18.36 28.43 -22.06
CA GLU A 637 -18.74 29.23 -23.23
C GLU A 637 -20.22 29.64 -23.18
N LYS A 638 -21.13 28.72 -22.84
CA LYS A 638 -22.56 29.03 -22.70
C LYS A 638 -22.83 30.01 -21.56
N ALA A 639 -22.10 29.93 -20.46
CA ALA A 639 -22.22 30.86 -19.34
C ALA A 639 -21.76 32.27 -19.74
N GLN A 640 -20.66 32.35 -20.51
CA GLN A 640 -20.12 33.60 -21.01
C GLN A 640 -21.04 34.25 -22.05
N ALA A 641 -21.55 33.49 -23.03
CA ALA A 641 -22.51 33.98 -24.01
C ALA A 641 -23.81 34.51 -23.35
N LYS A 642 -24.29 33.87 -22.28
CA LYS A 642 -25.45 34.38 -21.52
C LYS A 642 -25.14 35.66 -20.75
N ALA A 643 -23.91 35.83 -20.26
CA ALA A 643 -23.47 37.06 -19.61
C ALA A 643 -23.39 38.22 -20.62
N ASP A 644 -22.83 37.96 -21.80
CA ASP A 644 -22.69 38.93 -22.89
C ASP A 644 -24.07 39.41 -23.41
N ILE A 645 -25.02 38.49 -23.60
CA ILE A 645 -26.41 38.83 -23.99
C ILE A 645 -27.09 39.71 -22.93
N LYS A 646 -26.86 39.42 -21.64
CA LYS A 646 -27.44 40.21 -20.54
C LYS A 646 -26.81 41.61 -20.46
N GLN A 647 -25.53 41.74 -20.83
CA GLN A 647 -24.81 43.00 -20.87
C GLN A 647 -25.23 43.87 -22.07
N ASP A 648 -25.52 43.26 -23.22
CA ASP A 648 -26.11 43.94 -24.38
C ASP A 648 -27.56 44.39 -24.16
N MET A 649 -28.35 43.67 -23.35
CA MET A 649 -29.68 44.10 -22.92
C MET A 649 -29.68 45.21 -21.84
N VAL A 650 -28.52 45.49 -21.21
CA VAL A 650 -28.35 46.55 -20.19
C VAL A 650 -27.66 47.80 -20.77
N LYS A 651 -27.27 47.79 -22.06
CA LYS A 651 -26.96 49.06 -22.74
C LYS A 651 -28.22 49.92 -22.74
N PRO A 652 -28.15 51.19 -22.28
CA PRO A 652 -29.28 52.08 -22.43
C PRO A 652 -29.59 52.17 -23.92
N VAL A 653 -30.82 51.88 -24.30
CA VAL A 653 -31.34 52.20 -25.63
C VAL A 653 -31.19 53.70 -25.77
N ALA A 654 -30.10 54.14 -26.40
CA ALA A 654 -29.90 55.52 -26.79
C ALA A 654 -30.98 55.84 -27.82
N GLY A 655 -32.08 56.45 -27.38
CA GLY A 655 -33.16 56.87 -28.27
C GLY A 655 -34.59 56.76 -27.78
N LEU A 656 -34.87 56.49 -26.49
CA LEU A 656 -36.23 56.68 -25.96
C LEU A 656 -36.35 58.05 -25.26
N PRO A 657 -37.37 58.87 -25.58
CA PRO A 657 -37.50 60.21 -25.02
C PRO A 657 -37.71 60.14 -23.50
N ASN A 658 -37.04 61.01 -22.75
CA ASN A 658 -37.22 61.10 -21.30
C ASN A 658 -38.66 61.51 -20.95
N GLU A 659 -39.14 61.06 -19.79
CA GLU A 659 -40.50 61.31 -19.27
C GLU A 659 -40.87 62.81 -19.22
N GLU A 660 -39.89 63.70 -19.08
CA GLU A 660 -40.07 65.15 -19.18
C GLU A 660 -40.41 65.63 -20.60
N SER A 661 -39.81 65.04 -21.65
CA SER A 661 -40.13 65.40 -23.04
C SER A 661 -41.51 64.89 -23.49
N LEU A 662 -41.99 63.79 -22.91
CA LEU A 662 -43.36 63.30 -23.14
C LEU A 662 -44.38 64.19 -22.40
N LYS A 663 -44.05 64.69 -21.21
CA LYS A 663 -44.89 65.66 -20.48
C LYS A 663 -44.94 67.02 -21.19
N GLU A 664 -43.83 67.51 -21.75
CA GLU A 664 -43.83 68.74 -22.54
C GLU A 664 -44.60 68.61 -23.87
N GLN A 665 -44.56 67.44 -24.52
CA GLN A 665 -45.34 67.19 -25.74
C GLN A 665 -46.85 67.08 -25.45
N PHE A 666 -47.26 66.42 -24.37
CA PHE A 666 -48.67 66.37 -23.94
C PHE A 666 -49.20 67.75 -23.52
N ILE A 667 -48.41 68.56 -22.82
CA ILE A 667 -48.79 69.93 -22.42
C ILE A 667 -48.89 70.86 -23.64
N LYS A 668 -48.02 70.71 -24.65
CA LYS A 668 -48.15 71.45 -25.92
C LYS A 668 -49.40 71.05 -26.70
N GLN A 669 -49.75 69.78 -26.74
CA GLN A 669 -50.91 69.27 -27.49
C GLN A 669 -52.23 69.70 -26.82
N GLU A 670 -52.29 69.69 -25.49
CA GLU A 670 -53.46 70.17 -24.72
C GLU A 670 -53.62 71.71 -24.76
N SER A 671 -52.53 72.45 -25.01
CA SER A 671 -52.57 73.90 -25.26
C SER A 671 -52.97 74.29 -26.70
N LEU A 672 -52.82 73.36 -27.66
CA LEU A 672 -53.22 73.54 -29.05
C LEU A 672 -54.72 73.24 -29.25
N ASP A 673 -55.27 72.23 -28.57
CA ASP A 673 -56.71 71.91 -28.65
C ASP A 673 -57.62 72.91 -27.90
N LYS A 674 -57.07 73.71 -26.98
CA LYS A 674 -57.82 74.79 -26.32
C LYS A 674 -57.86 76.11 -27.09
N ASN A 675 -57.14 76.22 -28.22
CA ASN A 675 -57.08 77.44 -29.02
C ASN A 675 -57.84 77.35 -30.35
N THR A 676 -58.47 76.21 -30.64
CA THR A 676 -59.27 75.96 -31.85
C THR A 676 -60.78 76.13 -31.67
N ASP A 677 -61.25 76.52 -30.47
CA ASP A 677 -62.67 76.82 -30.19
C ASP A 677 -62.98 78.32 -30.08
N SER A 678 -62.09 79.22 -30.52
CA SER A 678 -62.44 80.63 -30.71
C SER A 678 -61.78 81.25 -31.94
N LYS A 679 -62.43 81.09 -33.09
CA LYS A 679 -62.60 82.06 -34.21
C LYS A 679 -62.81 81.31 -35.53
N THR A 680 -64.02 81.47 -36.07
CA THR A 680 -64.43 81.51 -37.50
C THR A 680 -63.64 80.71 -38.52
#